data_AF-M0ATU6-F1
#
_entry.id   AF-M0ATU6-F1
#
_cell.length_a   1.000
_cell.length_b   1.000
_cell.length_c   1.000
_cell.angle_alpha   90.00
_cell.angle_beta   90.00
_cell.angle_gamma   90.00
#
_symmetry.space_group_name_H-M   'P 1'
#
loop_
_entity.id
_entity.type
_entity.pdbx_description
1 polymer ?
#
loop_
_entity_poly.entity_id
_entity_poly.type
_entity_poly.pdbx_seq_one_letter_code
_entity_poly.pdbx_strand_id
1 'polypeptide(L)'
;MAVTGTAVGTALTGIGTRPAVGTSTAEPGIEALSFYSAASQIAPDGESELSDDETVVVWAEPTAYNFETTDDGPSTVVYETNDIPLVSEDGSVVGLGTVEFISDDQGGFDVGNEEFMLNLFDAKIGGEGTVLWDEGHDQFHELALEHYHSFEQYAANAGYELRSTTDILGGAQLLFPSTASQVAAGGGPLTDPAHVLVWAEPTAENVDDEGDSASYLYGEDEAIPLVSRDEAVVGFGTPELLQDGDLTESNEQFVRNLLSETIGESGTILWDDAHDSYYDSSSFGEFAAAIEDDGYDFEATEDLLGSDGGGIDELEFFSTASLLDADGESLTDDSLVAVWAESTAENVDENDDGFVSYAGVDADVPLVAVDGTVVGIGAPLATDESDVDATREFLVTAWEDRLDGPGTVYYDESHGQALALDDYAELEALASNRGFDVGATDDLAADLDDADLVMITSPGEAFSAAERDALEAFVADGGAVFIHDEADYDGHATDTLNVLAAALDLDFRFNSDQVVDEEHSDWAPFVLRTTNVNDAFEFFDGSADGATIDAADAVVVPSPGEEYTEPELDALSAHVAGGGAVFLLDESEFTNEETATLNAIAAELDIAFRFNADQVEDETHNDGVAFVPTTANFNDGFDVFDGVGAPGLDEADGLVVSSPSTAFSQTELDELEAFVADGGALFLFDESDFGGQGNSETGFDETANLNAIADALDLDFRFNSDQVNDGDGEFDIETTNLNTAFDYFAEREESIGIEFDPGEEYYGRVVRVFDGDTVEVEFDSEYDYRDVVRHLGFDTAETGDVSNEIHEWFGVEDIEHLNEWGENATAFALDVMTPDGTDAGDTDVEGRRIKLTFDDVEPIRGNYGRLLGYMHYDPDDFDADPGTGDYSVEYNRQMVAEGYARVYSSGFGRHDEFAAVEEAALADGRGVWSAADFDAVLEHRNDPVEEVYVPRASSITTDSGPLAADRVPVAAGPDADQEPLSGSSVDAYDEAPLIGVDHDNRVAMAGGLLFNEAYEELEGFPVDTGGYGNFPLVTNLARYLSHNDGDFLVEGGHAQFDVSGSLSLERMQYYLRFVEGIGGRLRQFNDVATTLPEADEPTAVFLTAPGRAYTEAELGTLREFRDDGGAVILVGSTAASADHRANLDAVAAGLGSDLRLNDDRIVDTVNNLAGEAVLPVTSTFNRSYPLFSPVGDDAFGHLDPQQRAYLELLANDEGFIIRPAVDGAIEDWSAGRIDRETLDAAVLAWEREHRVIAP
;
A
#
# COMPACT_ATOMS: atom_id res chain seq x y z
N MET A 1 40.38 31.13 45.13
CA MET A 1 39.87 32.51 44.88
C MET A 1 38.61 32.28 44.07
N ALA A 2 37.46 32.78 44.56
CA ALA A 2 36.05 32.59 44.14
C ALA A 2 35.30 31.96 45.35
N VAL A 3 34.54 32.61 46.24
CA VAL A 3 33.70 33.84 46.24
C VAL A 3 32.52 33.73 45.27
N THR A 4 31.23 33.62 45.64
CA THR A 4 30.47 33.43 46.91
C THR A 4 28.97 33.43 46.55
N GLY A 5 28.12 32.70 47.31
CA GLY A 5 26.69 33.02 47.53
C GLY A 5 25.79 31.83 47.18
N THR A 6 25.43 30.87 48.04
CA THR A 6 24.87 30.88 49.41
C THR A 6 23.37 31.23 49.48
N ALA A 7 22.55 30.16 49.43
CA ALA A 7 21.49 29.73 50.37
C ALA A 7 20.30 30.65 50.72
N VAL A 8 19.10 30.04 50.87
CA VAL A 8 18.25 29.85 52.08
C VAL A 8 16.97 29.11 51.59
N GLY A 9 16.48 27.96 52.06
CA GLY A 9 16.71 27.15 53.26
C GLY A 9 15.52 27.22 54.24
N THR A 10 14.78 26.12 54.48
CA THR A 10 14.09 25.75 55.75
C THR A 10 13.65 24.26 55.67
N ALA A 11 14.41 23.28 56.15
CA ALA A 11 14.45 22.71 57.52
C ALA A 11 13.10 22.07 57.97
N LEU A 12 13.00 20.78 58.31
CA LEU A 12 13.57 20.19 59.54
C LEU A 12 13.47 18.63 59.61
N THR A 13 14.60 18.05 60.01
CA THR A 13 14.80 16.93 60.98
C THR A 13 14.42 15.49 60.63
N GLY A 14 15.46 14.68 60.43
CA GLY A 14 15.41 13.22 60.55
C GLY A 14 15.64 12.66 61.96
N ILE A 15 15.73 11.33 62.04
CA ILE A 15 16.89 10.53 62.53
C ILE A 15 16.42 9.08 62.69
N GLY A 16 17.12 8.14 62.04
CA GLY A 16 16.94 6.70 62.26
C GLY A 16 17.94 5.75 61.59
N THR A 17 19.20 6.15 61.38
CA THR A 17 20.27 5.32 60.77
C THR A 17 20.55 3.99 61.47
N ARG A 18 20.78 2.91 60.69
CA ARG A 18 21.79 1.85 60.92
C ARG A 18 22.41 1.37 59.59
N PRO A 19 23.64 0.83 59.60
CA PRO A 19 24.67 1.16 58.61
C PRO A 19 24.94 0.09 57.54
N ALA A 20 25.26 0.60 56.35
CA ALA A 20 26.08 0.10 55.24
C ALA A 20 26.63 -1.34 55.29
N VAL A 21 26.19 -2.14 54.31
CA VAL A 21 27.06 -2.98 53.49
C VAL A 21 27.12 -2.29 52.13
N GLY A 22 28.31 -2.17 51.55
CA GLY A 22 28.51 -1.44 50.30
C GLY A 22 28.17 -2.30 49.10
N THR A 23 27.38 -1.73 48.21
CA THR A 23 27.32 -2.00 46.78
C THR A 23 27.36 -0.63 46.11
N SER A 24 28.16 -0.50 45.06
CA SER A 24 28.10 0.66 44.19
C SER A 24 26.77 0.61 43.47
N THR A 25 25.83 1.48 43.83
CA THR A 25 24.75 1.84 42.91
C THR A 25 25.41 2.70 41.84
N ALA A 26 25.75 2.08 40.70
CA ALA A 26 25.76 2.84 39.46
C ALA A 26 24.35 3.43 39.30
N GLU A 27 24.26 4.66 38.82
CA GLU A 27 22.95 5.14 38.37
C GLU A 27 22.57 4.28 37.15
N PRO A 28 21.28 3.96 36.94
CA PRO A 28 20.86 3.27 35.72
C PRO A 28 21.37 4.07 34.51
N GLY A 29 21.88 3.35 33.51
CA GLY A 29 22.35 3.95 32.27
C GLY A 29 21.21 4.14 31.27
N ILE A 30 20.25 3.21 31.24
CA ILE A 30 18.98 3.34 30.51
C ILE A 30 18.04 4.25 31.34
N GLU A 31 17.55 5.35 30.75
CA GLU A 31 16.75 6.37 31.45
C GLU A 31 15.24 6.20 31.27
N ALA A 32 14.79 5.62 30.15
CA ALA A 32 13.39 5.38 29.80
C ALA A 32 13.26 4.04 29.04
N LEU A 33 12.05 3.60 28.76
CA LEU A 33 11.70 2.49 27.85
C LEU A 33 10.36 2.81 27.20
N SER A 34 10.15 2.42 25.94
CA SER A 34 8.88 2.63 25.23
C SER A 34 8.09 1.35 25.08
N PHE A 35 6.77 1.46 25.11
CA PHE A 35 5.85 0.36 24.94
C PHE A 35 4.69 0.80 24.05
N TYR A 36 4.77 0.40 22.78
CA TYR A 36 3.71 0.64 21.81
C TYR A 36 2.58 -0.40 21.99
N SER A 37 1.33 0.06 22.02
CA SER A 37 0.13 -0.79 22.13
C SER A 37 0.22 -1.85 23.24
N ALA A 38 0.51 -1.39 24.46
CA ALA A 38 0.86 -2.30 25.55
C ALA A 38 -0.35 -2.88 26.32
N ALA A 39 -0.25 -4.15 26.71
CA ALA A 39 -1.06 -4.81 27.73
C ALA A 39 -0.37 -4.77 29.11
N SER A 40 -1.17 -4.77 30.18
CA SER A 40 -0.66 -4.85 31.55
C SER A 40 -0.54 -6.29 32.07
N GLN A 41 0.17 -6.48 33.18
CA GLN A 41 0.29 -7.80 33.81
C GLN A 41 -0.40 -7.82 35.18
N ILE A 42 -0.94 -8.98 35.59
CA ILE A 42 -1.78 -9.17 36.78
C ILE A 42 -1.25 -10.31 37.67
N ALA A 43 -1.83 -10.43 38.87
CA ALA A 43 -1.39 -11.42 39.86
C ALA A 43 -1.72 -12.87 39.41
N PRO A 44 -1.04 -13.89 39.97
CA PRO A 44 -1.24 -15.31 39.62
C PRO A 44 -2.65 -15.86 39.84
N ASP A 45 -3.51 -15.14 40.57
CA ASP A 45 -4.90 -15.55 40.74
C ASP A 45 -5.79 -15.18 39.54
N GLY A 46 -5.26 -14.41 38.57
CA GLY A 46 -5.96 -13.95 37.37
C GLY A 46 -7.09 -12.94 37.65
N GLU A 47 -7.23 -12.47 38.89
CA GLU A 47 -8.35 -11.63 39.32
C GLU A 47 -7.93 -10.35 40.07
N SER A 48 -6.63 -10.20 40.40
CA SER A 48 -6.11 -9.13 41.25
C SER A 48 -4.96 -8.35 40.61
N GLU A 49 -4.83 -7.07 40.99
CA GLU A 49 -3.66 -6.22 40.65
C GLU A 49 -2.35 -6.89 41.16
N LEU A 50 -1.35 -7.00 40.28
CA LEU A 50 0.01 -7.38 40.63
C LEU A 50 0.68 -6.21 41.37
N SER A 51 1.20 -6.48 42.56
CA SER A 51 1.75 -5.45 43.46
C SER A 51 3.03 -5.90 44.16
N ASP A 52 3.66 -6.97 43.68
CA ASP A 52 4.90 -7.47 44.23
C ASP A 52 6.10 -6.83 43.50
N ASP A 53 6.75 -5.86 44.16
CA ASP A 53 7.95 -5.19 43.65
C ASP A 53 9.16 -6.16 43.49
N GLU A 54 9.10 -7.39 44.02
CA GLU A 54 10.12 -8.43 43.77
C GLU A 54 9.90 -9.15 42.42
N THR A 55 8.74 -8.98 41.78
CA THR A 55 8.34 -9.59 40.50
C THR A 55 8.33 -8.57 39.36
N VAL A 56 7.85 -7.34 39.61
CA VAL A 56 7.70 -6.32 38.56
C VAL A 56 9.02 -5.60 38.27
N VAL A 57 9.42 -5.58 37.00
CA VAL A 57 10.67 -4.98 36.50
C VAL A 57 10.44 -3.55 36.00
N VAL A 58 9.34 -3.31 35.28
CA VAL A 58 8.99 -2.00 34.70
C VAL A 58 7.50 -1.72 34.93
N TRP A 59 7.19 -0.47 35.31
CA TRP A 59 5.81 0.02 35.39
C TRP A 59 5.55 1.09 34.33
N ALA A 60 4.29 1.25 33.93
CA ALA A 60 3.84 2.38 33.12
C ALA A 60 4.07 3.72 33.85
N GLU A 61 4.02 4.80 33.09
CA GLU A 61 4.18 6.15 33.61
C GLU A 61 3.02 6.53 34.56
N PRO A 62 3.23 7.34 35.62
CA PRO A 62 2.27 7.46 36.72
C PRO A 62 0.89 8.03 36.37
N THR A 63 0.72 8.64 35.19
CA THR A 63 -0.59 9.09 34.71
C THR A 63 -1.31 8.12 33.79
N ALA A 64 -0.66 7.02 33.41
CA ALA A 64 -1.24 5.96 32.59
C ALA A 64 -2.45 5.31 33.26
N TYR A 65 -3.32 4.77 32.41
CA TYR A 65 -4.50 4.01 32.81
C TYR A 65 -4.71 2.83 31.86
N ASN A 66 -5.28 1.75 32.39
CA ASN A 66 -5.66 0.60 31.58
C ASN A 66 -7.18 0.44 31.48
N PHE A 67 -7.66 -0.12 30.39
CA PHE A 67 -9.08 -0.35 30.14
C PHE A 67 -9.33 -1.55 29.24
N GLU A 68 -10.50 -2.16 29.44
CA GLU A 68 -11.05 -3.22 28.59
C GLU A 68 -11.43 -2.64 27.23
N THR A 69 -10.95 -3.23 26.14
CA THR A 69 -11.30 -2.77 24.79
C THR A 69 -12.36 -3.66 24.12
N THR A 70 -12.49 -4.92 24.55
CA THR A 70 -13.46 -5.89 23.97
C THR A 70 -14.45 -6.47 25.01
N ASP A 71 -15.60 -6.97 24.57
CA ASP A 71 -16.58 -7.64 25.47
C ASP A 71 -16.42 -9.18 25.46
N ASP A 72 -15.48 -9.72 24.66
CA ASP A 72 -15.40 -11.14 24.31
C ASP A 72 -14.15 -11.87 24.86
N GLY A 73 -13.19 -11.16 25.49
CA GLY A 73 -12.00 -11.72 26.13
C GLY A 73 -12.17 -12.18 27.61
N PRO A 74 -11.10 -12.69 28.25
CA PRO A 74 -11.08 -12.93 29.69
C PRO A 74 -11.27 -11.62 30.47
N SER A 75 -11.72 -11.68 31.74
CA SER A 75 -12.08 -10.46 32.46
C SER A 75 -10.87 -9.58 32.78
N THR A 76 -10.86 -8.35 32.26
CA THR A 76 -9.83 -7.34 32.56
C THR A 76 -9.79 -6.91 34.02
N VAL A 77 -8.56 -6.83 34.56
CA VAL A 77 -8.29 -6.18 35.84
C VAL A 77 -7.90 -4.72 35.59
N VAL A 78 -8.76 -3.78 35.96
CA VAL A 78 -8.43 -2.34 35.90
C VAL A 78 -7.67 -1.92 37.16
N TYR A 79 -6.49 -1.35 36.98
CA TYR A 79 -5.64 -0.83 38.06
C TYR A 79 -6.22 0.48 38.63
N GLU A 80 -6.67 0.45 39.88
CA GLU A 80 -7.20 1.63 40.58
C GLU A 80 -6.24 2.17 41.65
N THR A 81 -5.32 1.33 42.14
CA THR A 81 -4.54 1.62 43.36
C THR A 81 -3.03 1.49 43.21
N ASN A 82 -2.55 0.47 42.49
CA ASN A 82 -1.12 0.24 42.25
C ASN A 82 -0.70 0.78 40.87
N ASP A 83 0.60 0.95 40.68
CA ASP A 83 1.18 1.30 39.37
C ASP A 83 1.04 0.09 38.41
N ILE A 84 0.84 0.35 37.12
CA ILE A 84 0.53 -0.68 36.10
C ILE A 84 1.82 -1.38 35.67
N PRO A 85 1.98 -2.71 35.87
CA PRO A 85 3.16 -3.46 35.44
C PRO A 85 3.16 -3.70 33.92
N LEU A 86 4.29 -3.41 33.26
CA LEU A 86 4.52 -3.66 31.83
C LEU A 86 5.55 -4.77 31.58
N VAL A 87 6.47 -5.00 32.53
CA VAL A 87 7.44 -6.10 32.47
C VAL A 87 7.53 -6.77 33.84
N SER A 88 7.46 -8.10 33.89
CA SER A 88 7.64 -8.90 35.11
C SER A 88 8.56 -10.09 34.88
N GLU A 89 9.13 -10.59 35.97
CA GLU A 89 10.03 -11.74 35.96
C GLU A 89 9.66 -12.74 37.05
N ASP A 90 9.73 -14.03 36.72
CA ASP A 90 9.83 -15.13 37.68
C ASP A 90 10.92 -16.12 37.26
N GLY A 91 12.05 -16.09 37.96
CA GLY A 91 13.18 -16.98 37.69
C GLY A 91 13.87 -16.70 36.35
N SER A 92 13.78 -17.64 35.42
CA SER A 92 14.30 -17.50 34.05
C SER A 92 13.22 -17.12 33.03
N VAL A 93 12.00 -16.85 33.47
CA VAL A 93 10.88 -16.41 32.62
C VAL A 93 10.64 -14.91 32.80
N VAL A 94 10.54 -14.19 31.69
CA VAL A 94 10.26 -12.75 31.64
C VAL A 94 9.04 -12.52 30.75
N GLY A 95 8.06 -11.78 31.25
CA GLY A 95 6.90 -11.35 30.48
C GLY A 95 6.99 -9.88 30.12
N LEU A 96 6.71 -9.54 28.86
CA LEU A 96 6.67 -8.18 28.31
C LEU A 96 5.26 -7.91 27.78
N GLY A 97 4.69 -6.76 28.13
CA GLY A 97 3.33 -6.40 27.73
C GLY A 97 3.22 -5.74 26.36
N THR A 98 4.15 -5.98 25.44
CA THR A 98 4.02 -5.57 24.03
C THR A 98 4.89 -6.48 23.17
N VAL A 99 4.44 -6.80 21.97
CA VAL A 99 5.21 -7.47 20.91
C VAL A 99 6.15 -6.49 20.17
N GLU A 100 5.79 -5.21 20.12
CA GLU A 100 6.51 -4.13 19.44
C GLU A 100 7.73 -3.60 20.23
N PHE A 101 8.18 -4.33 21.24
CA PHE A 101 9.20 -3.83 22.17
C PHE A 101 10.55 -3.58 21.48
N ILE A 102 10.85 -4.36 20.45
CA ILE A 102 12.11 -4.35 19.68
C ILE A 102 11.86 -4.48 18.17
N SER A 103 10.66 -4.12 17.69
CA SER A 103 10.32 -4.16 16.27
C SER A 103 11.00 -3.03 15.51
N ASP A 104 11.25 -3.27 14.22
CA ASP A 104 11.84 -2.29 13.31
C ASP A 104 10.82 -1.18 12.94
N ASP A 105 9.54 -1.52 12.83
CA ASP A 105 8.48 -0.63 12.32
C ASP A 105 8.01 0.46 13.30
N GLN A 106 8.10 0.23 14.61
CA GLN A 106 7.52 1.12 15.64
C GLN A 106 8.58 1.83 16.51
N GLY A 107 9.86 1.80 16.10
CA GLY A 107 10.88 2.65 16.70
C GLY A 107 11.28 2.28 18.14
N GLY A 108 11.23 0.99 18.50
CA GLY A 108 11.61 0.50 19.83
C GLY A 108 13.02 0.92 20.30
N PHE A 109 13.89 1.34 19.37
CA PHE A 109 15.28 1.71 19.62
C PHE A 109 15.51 3.17 20.09
N ASP A 110 14.45 3.97 20.25
CA ASP A 110 14.57 5.38 20.64
C ASP A 110 14.98 5.60 22.11
N VAL A 111 14.64 4.65 23.00
CA VAL A 111 14.81 4.79 24.45
C VAL A 111 15.52 3.61 25.12
N GLY A 112 16.25 2.78 24.35
CA GLY A 112 17.14 1.74 24.87
C GLY A 112 16.48 0.38 25.14
N ASN A 113 15.35 0.09 24.48
CA ASN A 113 14.67 -1.20 24.61
C ASN A 113 15.57 -2.37 24.18
N GLU A 114 16.36 -2.20 23.12
CA GLU A 114 17.32 -3.19 22.63
C GLU A 114 18.45 -3.44 23.63
N GLU A 115 18.93 -2.40 24.29
CA GLU A 115 19.94 -2.54 25.33
C GLU A 115 19.37 -3.29 26.53
N PHE A 116 18.13 -2.96 26.92
CA PHE A 116 17.43 -3.66 27.98
C PHE A 116 17.22 -5.14 27.64
N MET A 117 16.80 -5.46 26.41
CA MET A 117 16.58 -6.83 25.96
C MET A 117 17.89 -7.63 25.93
N LEU A 118 18.99 -7.07 25.45
CA LEU A 118 20.30 -7.75 25.53
C LEU A 118 20.80 -7.88 26.97
N ASN A 119 20.53 -6.92 27.85
CA ASN A 119 20.86 -7.06 29.26
C ASN A 119 20.05 -8.18 29.93
N LEU A 120 18.80 -8.40 29.48
CA LEU A 120 18.01 -9.57 29.86
C LEU A 120 18.64 -10.86 29.32
N PHE A 121 19.00 -10.94 28.04
CA PHE A 121 19.70 -12.11 27.48
C PHE A 121 21.00 -12.41 28.25
N ASP A 122 21.81 -11.40 28.56
CA ASP A 122 23.05 -11.55 29.34
C ASP A 122 22.76 -12.14 30.74
N ALA A 123 21.68 -11.70 31.37
CA ALA A 123 21.31 -12.13 32.72
C ALA A 123 20.65 -13.51 32.77
N LYS A 124 19.87 -13.86 31.74
CA LYS A 124 19.06 -15.09 31.69
C LYS A 124 19.77 -16.26 31.01
N ILE A 125 20.49 -15.98 29.92
CA ILE A 125 21.14 -16.99 29.08
C ILE A 125 22.63 -17.12 29.45
N GLY A 126 23.34 -15.99 29.60
CA GLY A 126 24.72 -15.97 30.12
C GLY A 126 25.81 -15.43 29.19
N GLY A 127 25.46 -14.63 28.18
CA GLY A 127 26.36 -13.79 27.38
C GLY A 127 26.74 -14.32 26.00
N GLU A 128 26.32 -15.53 25.64
CA GLU A 128 26.32 -16.11 24.28
C GLU A 128 25.33 -17.28 24.28
N GLY A 129 24.68 -17.60 23.16
CA GLY A 129 23.75 -18.74 23.07
C GLY A 129 22.80 -18.68 21.88
N THR A 130 22.00 -19.72 21.71
CA THR A 130 20.94 -19.77 20.68
C THR A 130 19.60 -19.38 21.30
N VAL A 131 18.89 -18.45 20.67
CA VAL A 131 17.52 -18.05 21.06
C VAL A 131 16.58 -18.47 19.95
N LEU A 132 15.64 -19.37 20.25
CA LEU A 132 14.60 -19.72 19.29
C LEU A 132 13.47 -18.70 19.34
N TRP A 133 12.90 -18.39 18.19
CA TRP A 133 11.71 -17.59 18.01
C TRP A 133 10.58 -18.51 17.57
N ASP A 134 9.55 -18.67 18.41
CA ASP A 134 8.41 -19.52 18.10
C ASP A 134 7.57 -18.91 16.97
N GLU A 135 7.39 -19.64 15.88
CA GLU A 135 6.53 -19.28 14.75
C GLU A 135 5.49 -20.40 14.48
N GLY A 136 5.49 -21.47 15.29
CA GLY A 136 4.65 -22.66 15.09
C GLY A 136 3.21 -22.57 15.62
N HIS A 137 2.83 -21.44 16.24
CA HIS A 137 1.57 -21.29 16.98
C HIS A 137 0.62 -20.24 16.37
N ASP A 138 0.62 -20.11 15.04
CA ASP A 138 -0.26 -19.22 14.24
C ASP A 138 -0.21 -17.74 14.67
N GLN A 139 0.99 -17.23 14.94
CA GLN A 139 1.17 -15.81 15.26
C GLN A 139 0.85 -14.95 14.03
N PHE A 140 0.51 -13.67 14.22
CA PHE A 140 0.41 -12.73 13.10
C PHE A 140 1.75 -12.70 12.34
N HIS A 141 1.70 -12.73 11.00
CA HIS A 141 2.91 -12.78 10.16
C HIS A 141 3.90 -11.65 10.47
N GLU A 142 3.40 -10.46 10.82
CA GLU A 142 4.19 -9.30 11.27
C GLU A 142 4.98 -9.53 12.58
N LEU A 143 4.83 -10.69 13.22
CA LEU A 143 5.54 -11.10 14.44
C LEU A 143 6.60 -12.19 14.21
N ALA A 144 6.79 -12.62 12.96
CA ALA A 144 7.89 -13.51 12.58
C ALA A 144 9.25 -12.84 12.80
N LEU A 145 10.30 -13.64 12.99
CA LEU A 145 11.66 -13.16 13.29
C LEU A 145 12.18 -12.17 12.23
N GLU A 146 11.74 -12.30 10.98
CA GLU A 146 12.08 -11.36 9.89
C GLU A 146 11.67 -9.91 10.20
N HIS A 147 10.62 -9.67 11.00
CA HIS A 147 10.23 -8.30 11.38
C HIS A 147 11.10 -7.67 12.49
N TYR A 148 12.16 -8.36 12.93
CA TYR A 148 13.08 -7.94 14.00
C TYR A 148 14.55 -7.89 13.53
N HIS A 149 14.80 -7.63 12.25
CA HIS A 149 16.14 -7.65 11.63
C HIS A 149 17.18 -6.82 12.38
N SER A 150 16.88 -5.57 12.75
CA SER A 150 17.89 -4.72 13.40
C SER A 150 18.30 -5.33 14.75
N PHE A 151 17.34 -5.85 15.51
CA PHE A 151 17.61 -6.51 16.79
C PHE A 151 18.32 -7.85 16.62
N GLU A 152 17.95 -8.65 15.62
CA GLU A 152 18.63 -9.91 15.27
C GLU A 152 20.13 -9.66 15.03
N GLN A 153 20.46 -8.67 14.21
CA GLN A 153 21.86 -8.36 13.91
C GLN A 153 22.62 -7.84 15.13
N TYR A 154 21.98 -7.03 15.97
CA TYR A 154 22.55 -6.56 17.23
C TYR A 154 22.81 -7.69 18.22
N ALA A 155 21.87 -8.63 18.33
CA ALA A 155 21.99 -9.83 19.15
C ALA A 155 23.12 -10.73 18.62
N ALA A 156 23.23 -10.93 17.31
CA ALA A 156 24.32 -11.67 16.66
C ALA A 156 25.70 -11.08 17.00
N ASN A 157 25.84 -9.76 16.95
CA ASN A 157 27.07 -9.06 17.33
C ASN A 157 27.39 -9.19 18.83
N ALA A 158 26.37 -9.29 19.68
CA ALA A 158 26.52 -9.56 21.10
C ALA A 158 26.80 -11.04 21.43
N GLY A 159 26.70 -11.95 20.45
CA GLY A 159 27.00 -13.37 20.58
C GLY A 159 25.76 -14.27 20.73
N TYR A 160 24.57 -13.77 20.40
CA TYR A 160 23.32 -14.51 20.40
C TYR A 160 22.88 -14.82 18.98
N GLU A 161 22.62 -16.09 18.69
CA GLU A 161 22.08 -16.52 17.40
C GLU A 161 20.57 -16.67 17.55
N LEU A 162 19.79 -15.81 16.89
CA LEU A 162 18.34 -15.96 16.82
C LEU A 162 18.01 -16.89 15.65
N ARG A 163 17.01 -17.75 15.82
CA ARG A 163 16.51 -18.65 14.77
C ARG A 163 15.02 -18.84 14.95
N SER A 164 14.26 -18.79 13.86
CA SER A 164 12.86 -19.21 13.89
C SER A 164 12.75 -20.72 14.17
N THR A 165 11.61 -21.14 14.72
CA THR A 165 11.21 -22.53 14.83
C THR A 165 9.71 -22.67 14.72
N THR A 166 9.25 -23.60 13.88
CA THR A 166 7.83 -23.97 13.74
C THR A 166 7.45 -25.18 14.59
N ASP A 167 8.43 -25.85 15.22
CA ASP A 167 8.22 -26.92 16.19
C ASP A 167 9.25 -26.84 17.31
N ILE A 168 8.84 -26.30 18.46
CA ILE A 168 9.71 -26.15 19.63
C ILE A 168 10.20 -27.49 20.21
N LEU A 169 9.54 -28.62 19.90
CA LEU A 169 10.03 -29.95 20.27
C LEU A 169 11.23 -30.37 19.44
N GLY A 170 11.38 -29.76 18.26
CA GLY A 170 12.36 -30.09 17.24
C GLY A 170 12.18 -31.49 16.65
N GLY A 171 12.95 -31.78 15.60
CA GLY A 171 13.04 -33.12 15.06
C GLY A 171 13.20 -33.17 13.55
N ALA A 172 14.06 -34.08 13.11
CA ALA A 172 14.28 -34.34 11.70
C ALA A 172 13.15 -35.24 11.18
N GLN A 173 12.10 -34.64 10.61
CA GLN A 173 10.96 -35.34 10.05
C GLN A 173 10.71 -34.90 8.61
N LEU A 174 10.50 -35.85 7.71
CA LEU A 174 10.15 -35.60 6.32
C LEU A 174 8.67 -35.89 6.08
N LEU A 175 8.02 -35.03 5.29
CA LEU A 175 6.66 -35.17 4.80
C LEU A 175 6.67 -35.94 3.46
N PHE A 176 5.71 -36.85 3.26
CA PHE A 176 5.56 -37.58 2.00
C PHE A 176 4.09 -37.65 1.56
N PRO A 177 3.53 -36.56 1.02
CA PRO A 177 2.14 -36.53 0.53
C PRO A 177 1.94 -37.55 -0.61
N SER A 178 0.84 -38.29 -0.58
CA SER A 178 0.42 -39.19 -1.68
C SER A 178 1.52 -40.14 -2.18
N THR A 179 2.35 -40.67 -1.27
CA THR A 179 3.56 -41.43 -1.65
C THR A 179 3.29 -42.90 -1.99
N ALA A 180 3.91 -43.38 -3.05
CA ALA A 180 4.12 -44.78 -3.39
C ALA A 180 5.34 -45.37 -2.67
N SER A 181 5.36 -46.68 -2.46
CA SER A 181 6.52 -47.41 -1.97
C SER A 181 7.42 -47.93 -3.10
N GLN A 182 8.61 -48.42 -2.76
CA GLN A 182 9.56 -48.94 -3.75
C GLN A 182 9.84 -50.42 -3.54
N VAL A 183 10.15 -51.15 -4.61
CA VAL A 183 10.45 -52.60 -4.62
C VAL A 183 11.78 -52.89 -5.29
N ALA A 184 12.36 -54.06 -5.04
CA ALA A 184 13.57 -54.49 -5.73
C ALA A 184 13.28 -54.74 -7.23
N ALA A 185 14.28 -54.61 -8.10
CA ALA A 185 14.17 -54.83 -9.56
C ALA A 185 13.52 -56.17 -10.00
N GLY A 186 13.39 -57.15 -9.11
CA GLY A 186 12.67 -58.40 -9.34
C GLY A 186 11.17 -58.39 -9.00
N GLY A 187 10.60 -57.27 -8.53
CA GLY A 187 9.23 -57.13 -8.05
C GLY A 187 8.96 -57.77 -6.69
N GLY A 188 9.95 -57.76 -5.79
CA GLY A 188 9.83 -58.23 -4.40
C GLY A 188 10.39 -57.19 -3.43
N PRO A 189 10.42 -57.45 -2.12
CA PRO A 189 10.72 -56.40 -1.14
C PRO A 189 12.15 -55.89 -1.30
N LEU A 190 12.31 -54.56 -1.35
CA LEU A 190 13.62 -53.91 -1.35
C LEU A 190 14.14 -53.88 0.09
N THR A 191 15.16 -54.70 0.36
CA THR A 191 15.65 -54.96 1.74
C THR A 191 17.13 -54.69 1.92
N ASP A 192 17.81 -54.23 0.88
CA ASP A 192 19.23 -53.89 0.97
C ASP A 192 19.38 -52.42 1.38
N PRO A 193 19.79 -52.12 2.63
CA PRO A 193 19.91 -50.74 3.11
C PRO A 193 21.02 -49.96 2.41
N ALA A 194 21.83 -50.58 1.55
CA ALA A 194 22.76 -49.83 0.70
C ALA A 194 22.05 -48.99 -0.38
N HIS A 195 20.76 -49.22 -0.62
CA HIS A 195 19.98 -48.56 -1.65
C HIS A 195 18.79 -47.74 -1.12
N VAL A 196 18.49 -47.77 0.18
CA VAL A 196 17.30 -47.10 0.73
C VAL A 196 17.74 -45.98 1.67
N LEU A 197 17.31 -44.76 1.40
CA LEU A 197 17.65 -43.57 2.20
C LEU A 197 16.62 -43.37 3.31
N VAL A 198 15.34 -43.44 2.96
CA VAL A 198 14.21 -43.18 3.85
C VAL A 198 13.27 -44.37 3.85
N TRP A 199 12.89 -44.82 5.04
CA TRP A 199 11.86 -45.82 5.26
C TRP A 199 10.63 -45.15 5.84
N ALA A 200 9.44 -45.69 5.58
CA ALA A 200 8.25 -45.29 6.33
C ALA A 200 8.38 -45.72 7.81
N GLU A 201 7.58 -45.10 8.68
CA GLU A 201 7.49 -45.51 10.08
C GLU A 201 6.95 -46.97 10.20
N PRO A 202 7.32 -47.73 11.25
CA PRO A 202 6.86 -49.10 11.43
C PRO A 202 5.33 -49.26 11.59
N THR A 203 4.61 -48.16 11.74
CA THR A 203 3.14 -48.09 11.82
C THR A 203 2.48 -47.95 10.45
N ALA A 204 3.24 -47.57 9.42
CA ALA A 204 2.73 -47.40 8.07
C ALA A 204 2.35 -48.73 7.43
N GLU A 205 1.32 -48.69 6.59
CA GLU A 205 0.87 -49.80 5.75
C GLU A 205 0.82 -49.33 4.30
N ASN A 206 1.21 -50.18 3.35
CA ASN A 206 0.98 -49.89 1.95
C ASN A 206 -0.28 -50.61 1.45
N VAL A 207 -1.10 -49.90 0.70
CA VAL A 207 -2.42 -50.31 0.21
C VAL A 207 -2.49 -50.22 -1.31
N ASP A 208 -3.31 -51.08 -1.91
CA ASP A 208 -3.59 -51.14 -3.35
C ASP A 208 -5.12 -51.23 -3.46
N ASP A 209 -5.75 -50.07 -3.52
CA ASP A 209 -7.19 -49.92 -3.41
C ASP A 209 -7.91 -50.06 -4.76
N GLU A 210 -7.24 -49.73 -5.88
CA GLU A 210 -7.76 -49.87 -7.24
C GLU A 210 -7.64 -51.31 -7.79
N GLY A 211 -6.54 -52.02 -7.48
CA GLY A 211 -6.37 -53.45 -7.73
C GLY A 211 -6.30 -53.85 -9.22
N ASP A 212 -5.96 -52.91 -10.09
CA ASP A 212 -5.79 -53.05 -11.54
C ASP A 212 -4.35 -53.38 -11.94
N SER A 213 -3.36 -52.94 -11.16
CA SER A 213 -1.95 -53.24 -11.36
C SER A 213 -1.45 -54.40 -10.47
N ALA A 214 -0.14 -54.65 -10.45
CA ALA A 214 0.47 -55.73 -9.68
C ALA A 214 1.41 -55.17 -8.60
N SER A 215 0.83 -54.75 -7.48
CA SER A 215 1.53 -54.25 -6.30
C SER A 215 2.18 -55.36 -5.45
N TYR A 216 3.27 -55.02 -4.75
CA TYR A 216 3.81 -55.80 -3.64
C TYR A 216 3.34 -55.21 -2.31
N LEU A 217 2.52 -55.95 -1.56
CA LEU A 217 2.11 -55.54 -0.21
C LEU A 217 3.16 -55.99 0.82
N TYR A 218 3.78 -55.01 1.50
CA TYR A 218 4.71 -55.23 2.60
C TYR A 218 3.96 -55.79 3.81
N GLY A 219 4.59 -56.72 4.53
CA GLY A 219 3.99 -57.31 5.74
C GLY A 219 4.37 -56.52 7.00
N GLU A 220 3.64 -56.74 8.11
CA GLU A 220 3.88 -56.10 9.44
C GLU A 220 5.34 -56.15 9.98
N ASP A 221 6.20 -57.03 9.44
CA ASP A 221 7.61 -57.20 9.85
C ASP A 221 8.61 -56.70 8.77
N GLU A 222 8.13 -56.18 7.63
CA GLU A 222 8.92 -55.68 6.50
C GLU A 222 8.86 -54.15 6.46
N ALA A 223 10.00 -53.48 6.36
CA ALA A 223 10.06 -52.03 6.27
C ALA A 223 9.71 -51.58 4.83
N ILE A 224 8.97 -50.49 4.72
CA ILE A 224 8.49 -49.90 3.46
C ILE A 224 9.48 -48.81 3.03
N PRO A 225 10.21 -48.95 1.90
CA PRO A 225 11.09 -47.92 1.39
C PRO A 225 10.30 -46.81 0.68
N LEU A 226 10.62 -45.54 0.99
CA LEU A 226 10.01 -44.35 0.37
C LEU A 226 10.98 -43.63 -0.58
N VAL A 227 12.27 -43.55 -0.19
CA VAL A 227 13.33 -42.96 -1.02
C VAL A 227 14.48 -43.94 -1.17
N SER A 228 14.89 -44.18 -2.41
CA SER A 228 15.99 -45.08 -2.75
C SER A 228 16.99 -44.46 -3.71
N ARG A 229 18.20 -44.98 -3.72
CA ARG A 229 19.29 -44.53 -4.58
C ARG A 229 20.13 -45.69 -5.10
N ASP A 230 20.54 -45.56 -6.35
CA ASP A 230 21.57 -46.40 -6.96
C ASP A 230 22.55 -45.52 -7.74
N GLU A 231 23.73 -45.31 -7.18
CA GLU A 231 24.75 -44.38 -7.68
C GLU A 231 24.21 -42.95 -7.85
N ALA A 232 24.03 -42.46 -9.08
CA ALA A 232 23.54 -41.10 -9.38
C ALA A 232 22.03 -41.04 -9.67
N VAL A 233 21.31 -42.16 -9.54
CA VAL A 233 19.87 -42.21 -9.76
C VAL A 233 19.16 -42.28 -8.41
N VAL A 234 18.28 -41.31 -8.16
CA VAL A 234 17.47 -41.20 -6.93
C VAL A 234 16.00 -41.42 -7.29
N GLY A 235 15.29 -42.16 -6.45
CA GLY A 235 13.86 -42.41 -6.61
C GLY A 235 13.09 -41.93 -5.40
N PHE A 236 12.04 -41.14 -5.61
CA PHE A 236 11.08 -40.67 -4.61
C PHE A 236 9.71 -41.29 -4.87
N GLY A 237 8.96 -41.56 -3.80
CA GLY A 237 7.62 -42.09 -3.91
C GLY A 237 6.54 -41.04 -4.18
N THR A 238 6.87 -39.75 -4.19
CA THR A 238 5.95 -38.65 -4.50
C THR A 238 6.74 -37.50 -5.13
N PRO A 239 6.16 -36.70 -6.05
CA PRO A 239 6.66 -35.37 -6.40
C PRO A 239 6.16 -34.27 -5.45
N GLU A 240 5.00 -34.46 -4.78
CA GLU A 240 4.33 -33.46 -3.93
C GLU A 240 5.19 -32.97 -2.76
N LEU A 241 6.23 -33.73 -2.36
CA LEU A 241 7.17 -33.27 -1.32
C LEU A 241 7.96 -32.01 -1.70
N LEU A 242 7.93 -31.62 -2.97
CA LEU A 242 8.61 -30.44 -3.52
C LEU A 242 7.64 -29.35 -3.99
N GLN A 243 6.33 -29.64 -4.00
CA GLN A 243 5.32 -28.78 -4.61
C GLN A 243 5.10 -27.52 -3.78
N ASP A 244 4.85 -26.40 -4.45
CA ASP A 244 4.58 -25.11 -3.80
C ASP A 244 3.42 -25.23 -2.80
N GLY A 245 3.62 -24.72 -1.59
CA GLY A 245 2.68 -24.83 -0.48
C GLY A 245 2.72 -26.14 0.32
N ASP A 246 3.32 -27.21 -0.21
CA ASP A 246 3.57 -28.48 0.51
C ASP A 246 5.08 -28.68 0.85
N LEU A 247 5.97 -27.83 0.31
CA LEU A 247 7.40 -27.86 0.56
C LEU A 247 7.71 -27.44 2.01
N THR A 248 8.22 -28.37 2.82
CA THR A 248 8.72 -28.06 4.17
C THR A 248 10.23 -27.79 4.16
N GLU A 249 10.74 -26.98 5.10
CA GLU A 249 12.19 -26.75 5.27
C GLU A 249 13.00 -28.05 5.37
N SER A 250 12.44 -29.06 6.03
CA SER A 250 13.10 -30.37 6.18
C SER A 250 13.18 -31.14 4.86
N ASN A 251 12.10 -31.10 4.06
CA ASN A 251 12.06 -31.69 2.72
C ASN A 251 13.01 -30.96 1.77
N GLU A 252 12.99 -29.63 1.79
CA GLU A 252 13.88 -28.77 1.02
C GLU A 252 15.35 -29.05 1.33
N GLN A 253 15.75 -28.98 2.61
CA GLN A 253 17.12 -29.21 3.05
C GLN A 253 17.60 -30.64 2.70
N PHE A 254 16.71 -31.64 2.82
CA PHE A 254 17.01 -33.02 2.42
C PHE A 254 17.30 -33.13 0.92
N VAL A 255 16.51 -32.47 0.07
CA VAL A 255 16.70 -32.52 -1.39
C VAL A 255 17.92 -31.69 -1.82
N ARG A 256 18.18 -30.53 -1.22
CA ARG A 256 19.43 -29.76 -1.40
C ARG A 256 20.67 -30.58 -1.06
N ASN A 257 20.63 -31.31 0.07
CA ASN A 257 21.72 -32.22 0.44
C ASN A 257 21.92 -33.34 -0.59
N LEU A 258 20.83 -33.88 -1.15
CA LEU A 258 20.89 -34.87 -2.22
C LEU A 258 21.48 -34.33 -3.51
N LEU A 259 21.09 -33.12 -3.94
CA LEU A 259 21.66 -32.44 -5.10
C LEU A 259 23.16 -32.21 -4.92
N SER A 260 23.56 -31.65 -3.78
CA SER A 260 24.97 -31.42 -3.46
C SER A 260 25.79 -32.72 -3.43
N GLU A 261 25.24 -33.82 -2.92
CA GLU A 261 25.93 -35.11 -2.91
C GLU A 261 25.96 -35.80 -4.28
N THR A 262 24.99 -35.53 -5.17
CA THR A 262 24.88 -36.18 -6.48
C THR A 262 25.62 -35.43 -7.58
N ILE A 263 25.44 -34.11 -7.67
CA ILE A 263 25.99 -33.25 -8.74
C ILE A 263 26.98 -32.19 -8.25
N GLY A 264 27.03 -31.90 -6.95
CA GLY A 264 27.93 -30.90 -6.34
C GLY A 264 27.21 -29.59 -5.99
N GLU A 265 27.93 -28.59 -5.48
CA GLU A 265 27.38 -27.32 -4.93
C GLU A 265 26.80 -26.34 -5.99
N SER A 266 26.66 -26.74 -7.25
CA SER A 266 26.12 -25.92 -8.35
C SER A 266 25.94 -26.78 -9.60
N GLY A 267 24.98 -26.47 -10.46
CA GLY A 267 24.79 -27.15 -11.76
C GLY A 267 23.42 -26.86 -12.36
N THR A 268 23.18 -27.35 -13.58
CA THR A 268 21.88 -27.17 -14.25
C THR A 268 20.95 -28.35 -13.94
N ILE A 269 19.76 -28.06 -13.43
CA ILE A 269 18.70 -29.02 -13.14
C ILE A 269 17.64 -28.87 -14.23
N LEU A 270 17.42 -29.94 -14.98
CA LEU A 270 16.46 -29.96 -16.08
C LEU A 270 15.20 -30.72 -15.68
N TRP A 271 14.08 -30.02 -15.62
CA TRP A 271 12.75 -30.55 -15.34
C TRP A 271 12.07 -31.02 -16.64
N ASP A 272 11.53 -32.24 -16.63
CA ASP A 272 10.87 -32.84 -17.80
C ASP A 272 9.39 -32.49 -17.88
N ASP A 273 9.06 -31.47 -18.69
CA ASP A 273 7.68 -31.10 -19.04
C ASP A 273 7.23 -31.75 -20.37
N ALA A 274 8.13 -32.47 -21.06
CA ALA A 274 7.90 -32.99 -22.41
C ALA A 274 6.93 -34.18 -22.49
N HIS A 275 6.64 -34.86 -21.37
CA HIS A 275 5.98 -36.18 -21.35
C HIS A 275 4.61 -36.19 -20.67
N ASP A 276 3.85 -35.09 -20.78
CA ASP A 276 2.49 -34.94 -20.22
C ASP A 276 2.45 -35.34 -18.74
N SER A 277 3.43 -34.85 -17.97
CA SER A 277 3.43 -35.05 -16.52
C SER A 277 2.25 -34.31 -15.93
N TYR A 278 1.62 -34.92 -14.92
CA TYR A 278 0.64 -34.22 -14.10
C TYR A 278 1.25 -33.04 -13.31
N TYR A 279 2.57 -33.08 -13.09
CA TYR A 279 3.34 -32.12 -12.30
C TYR A 279 4.32 -31.38 -13.20
N ASP A 280 3.85 -30.33 -13.86
CA ASP A 280 4.71 -29.44 -14.64
C ASP A 280 5.56 -28.55 -13.73
N SER A 281 6.63 -27.97 -14.30
CA SER A 281 7.59 -27.15 -13.59
C SER A 281 6.99 -25.91 -12.89
N SER A 282 5.83 -25.40 -13.32
CA SER A 282 5.21 -24.21 -12.75
C SER A 282 4.65 -24.42 -11.34
N SER A 283 4.49 -25.69 -10.91
CA SER A 283 4.04 -26.04 -9.56
C SER A 283 5.16 -26.13 -8.51
N PHE A 284 6.40 -25.79 -8.88
CA PHE A 284 7.60 -25.96 -8.06
C PHE A 284 8.45 -24.68 -8.00
N GLY A 285 7.81 -23.50 -8.06
CA GLY A 285 8.48 -22.21 -8.04
C GLY A 285 9.25 -21.94 -6.74
N GLU A 286 8.72 -22.33 -5.59
CA GLU A 286 9.39 -22.22 -4.28
C GLU A 286 10.66 -23.07 -4.27
N PHE A 287 10.57 -24.31 -4.72
CA PHE A 287 11.71 -25.21 -4.82
C PHE A 287 12.76 -24.73 -5.84
N ALA A 288 12.32 -24.19 -6.98
CA ALA A 288 13.22 -23.63 -8.00
C ALA A 288 13.98 -22.41 -7.46
N ALA A 289 13.28 -21.44 -6.88
CA ALA A 289 13.90 -20.25 -6.28
C ALA A 289 14.89 -20.63 -5.17
N ALA A 290 14.50 -21.58 -4.32
CA ALA A 290 15.33 -22.15 -3.28
C ALA A 290 16.69 -22.62 -3.82
N ILE A 291 16.70 -23.54 -4.80
CA ILE A 291 17.95 -24.10 -5.33
C ILE A 291 18.72 -23.09 -6.20
N GLU A 292 18.06 -22.11 -6.82
CA GLU A 292 18.74 -21.05 -7.57
C GLU A 292 19.56 -20.14 -6.65
N ASP A 293 19.08 -19.83 -5.45
CA ASP A 293 19.83 -19.07 -4.43
C ASP A 293 21.12 -19.81 -3.99
N ASP A 294 21.07 -21.15 -3.99
CA ASP A 294 22.25 -22.01 -3.73
C ASP A 294 23.23 -22.08 -4.92
N GLY A 295 22.88 -21.49 -6.07
CA GLY A 295 23.72 -21.41 -7.26
C GLY A 295 23.53 -22.55 -8.27
N TYR A 296 22.37 -23.21 -8.27
CA TYR A 296 21.93 -24.07 -9.38
C TYR A 296 21.16 -23.24 -10.44
N ASP A 297 21.08 -23.75 -11.66
CA ASP A 297 20.20 -23.20 -12.69
C ASP A 297 19.00 -24.15 -12.84
N PHE A 298 17.75 -23.69 -12.67
CA PHE A 298 16.55 -24.51 -12.86
C PHE A 298 15.95 -24.24 -14.24
N GLU A 299 15.82 -25.28 -15.07
CA GLU A 299 15.36 -25.16 -16.45
C GLU A 299 14.28 -26.21 -16.73
N ALA A 300 13.19 -25.83 -17.37
CA ALA A 300 12.17 -26.77 -17.85
C ALA A 300 12.35 -27.06 -19.34
N THR A 301 11.92 -28.24 -19.80
CA THR A 301 11.98 -28.59 -21.23
C THR A 301 10.74 -29.34 -21.70
N GLU A 302 10.17 -28.85 -22.80
CA GLU A 302 9.10 -29.52 -23.56
C GLU A 302 9.67 -30.48 -24.65
N ASP A 303 10.99 -30.49 -24.86
CA ASP A 303 11.67 -31.45 -25.74
C ASP A 303 13.05 -31.81 -25.17
N LEU A 304 13.10 -32.95 -24.46
CA LEU A 304 14.30 -33.46 -23.80
C LEU A 304 15.52 -33.59 -24.74
N LEU A 305 15.31 -33.83 -26.05
CA LEU A 305 16.38 -34.05 -27.03
C LEU A 305 16.70 -32.83 -27.91
N GLY A 306 15.81 -31.83 -27.95
CA GLY A 306 15.87 -30.65 -28.79
C GLY A 306 16.05 -30.95 -30.28
N SER A 307 14.97 -31.00 -31.07
CA SER A 307 15.09 -31.01 -32.54
C SER A 307 13.88 -30.55 -33.37
N ASP A 308 14.10 -29.49 -34.18
CA ASP A 308 13.51 -29.18 -35.51
C ASP A 308 12.01 -29.51 -35.77
N GLY A 309 11.11 -29.36 -34.78
CA GLY A 309 9.75 -29.96 -34.85
C GLY A 309 8.55 -29.11 -34.43
N GLY A 310 8.70 -27.85 -34.00
CA GLY A 310 7.58 -26.99 -33.58
C GLY A 310 6.78 -26.39 -34.73
N GLY A 311 6.16 -27.21 -35.59
CA GLY A 311 5.23 -26.73 -36.60
C GLY A 311 3.82 -26.63 -36.02
N ILE A 312 3.10 -25.55 -36.30
CA ILE A 312 1.67 -25.42 -36.03
C ILE A 312 0.93 -26.56 -36.75
N ASP A 313 0.37 -27.50 -35.98
CA ASP A 313 -0.13 -28.78 -36.49
C ASP A 313 -1.45 -28.67 -37.27
N GLU A 314 -2.42 -27.91 -36.74
CA GLU A 314 -3.77 -27.74 -37.33
C GLU A 314 -4.37 -26.39 -36.89
N LEU A 315 -4.90 -25.62 -37.83
CA LEU A 315 -5.55 -24.32 -37.57
C LEU A 315 -7.07 -24.44 -37.66
N GLU A 316 -7.78 -23.76 -36.76
CA GLU A 316 -9.24 -23.66 -36.76
C GLU A 316 -9.73 -22.31 -37.28
N PHE A 317 -10.71 -22.33 -38.19
CA PHE A 317 -11.34 -21.14 -38.74
C PHE A 317 -12.86 -21.21 -38.54
N PHE A 318 -13.38 -20.43 -37.58
CA PHE A 318 -14.82 -20.31 -37.36
C PHE A 318 -15.44 -19.34 -38.37
N SER A 319 -16.38 -19.84 -39.18
CA SER A 319 -17.20 -19.05 -40.10
C SER A 319 -16.38 -18.07 -40.96
N THR A 320 -15.43 -18.62 -41.71
CA THR A 320 -14.44 -17.83 -42.47
C THR A 320 -14.89 -17.46 -43.88
N ALA A 321 -14.53 -16.24 -44.31
CA ALA A 321 -14.55 -15.78 -45.69
C ALA A 321 -13.25 -16.16 -46.41
N SER A 322 -13.32 -16.36 -47.72
CA SER A 322 -12.11 -16.54 -48.54
C SER A 322 -11.50 -15.20 -48.97
N LEU A 323 -10.25 -15.23 -49.43
CA LEU A 323 -9.56 -14.04 -49.94
C LEU A 323 -9.57 -13.99 -51.47
N LEU A 324 -9.38 -12.80 -52.06
CA LEU A 324 -9.36 -12.47 -53.48
C LEU A 324 -8.11 -11.66 -53.82
N ASP A 325 -7.79 -11.51 -55.10
CA ASP A 325 -6.74 -10.61 -55.54
C ASP A 325 -7.19 -9.13 -55.49
N ALA A 326 -6.24 -8.20 -55.67
CA ALA A 326 -6.50 -6.75 -55.67
C ALA A 326 -7.57 -6.27 -56.67
N ASP A 327 -7.81 -7.02 -57.76
CA ASP A 327 -8.83 -6.73 -58.78
C ASP A 327 -10.20 -7.34 -58.41
N GLY A 328 -10.30 -8.10 -57.32
CA GLY A 328 -11.49 -8.83 -56.89
C GLY A 328 -11.74 -10.11 -57.70
N GLU A 329 -10.72 -10.70 -58.30
CA GLU A 329 -10.75 -12.03 -58.93
C GLU A 329 -10.12 -13.08 -57.99
N SER A 330 -10.13 -14.37 -58.37
CA SER A 330 -9.56 -15.43 -57.54
C SER A 330 -8.05 -15.25 -57.32
N LEU A 331 -7.63 -15.17 -56.07
CA LEU A 331 -6.23 -15.12 -55.63
C LEU A 331 -5.55 -16.46 -55.94
N THR A 332 -4.57 -16.42 -56.84
CA THR A 332 -3.80 -17.60 -57.29
C THR A 332 -2.30 -17.37 -57.23
N ASP A 333 -1.88 -16.28 -56.59
CA ASP A 333 -0.48 -15.99 -56.33
C ASP A 333 -0.10 -16.55 -54.96
N ASP A 334 0.46 -17.76 -54.95
CA ASP A 334 0.86 -18.47 -53.73
C ASP A 334 1.92 -17.69 -52.92
N SER A 335 2.57 -16.67 -53.47
CA SER A 335 3.51 -15.83 -52.70
C SER A 335 2.82 -14.88 -51.71
N LEU A 336 1.51 -14.70 -51.83
CA LEU A 336 0.70 -13.90 -50.94
C LEU A 336 -0.12 -14.73 -49.96
N VAL A 337 -0.21 -16.06 -50.11
CA VAL A 337 -1.13 -16.89 -49.30
C VAL A 337 -0.37 -17.71 -48.27
N ALA A 338 -0.64 -17.49 -47.00
CA ALA A 338 -0.02 -18.22 -45.89
C ALA A 338 -0.78 -19.50 -45.52
N VAL A 339 -2.11 -19.48 -45.63
CA VAL A 339 -2.98 -20.61 -45.26
C VAL A 339 -4.09 -20.78 -46.31
N TRP A 340 -4.30 -22.03 -46.73
CA TRP A 340 -5.44 -22.43 -47.55
C TRP A 340 -6.39 -23.31 -46.72
N ALA A 341 -7.66 -23.35 -47.12
CA ALA A 341 -8.55 -24.42 -46.73
C ALA A 341 -8.10 -25.74 -47.40
N GLU A 342 -8.55 -26.87 -46.84
CA GLU A 342 -8.36 -28.16 -47.48
C GLU A 342 -9.04 -28.21 -48.86
N SER A 343 -8.49 -29.01 -49.78
CA SER A 343 -8.95 -29.06 -51.19
C SER A 343 -10.40 -29.53 -51.39
N THR A 344 -11.05 -29.99 -50.31
CA THR A 344 -12.47 -30.38 -50.24
C THR A 344 -13.41 -29.23 -49.93
N ALA A 345 -12.89 -28.09 -49.48
CA ALA A 345 -13.67 -26.92 -49.12
C ALA A 345 -14.37 -26.28 -50.33
N GLU A 346 -15.57 -25.74 -50.10
CA GLU A 346 -16.39 -25.06 -51.10
C GLU A 346 -16.85 -23.69 -50.57
N ASN A 347 -16.82 -22.68 -51.45
CA ASN A 347 -17.40 -21.36 -51.17
C ASN A 347 -18.93 -21.40 -51.34
N VAL A 348 -19.68 -20.88 -50.37
CA VAL A 348 -21.13 -20.69 -50.41
C VAL A 348 -21.51 -19.21 -50.19
N ASP A 349 -22.71 -18.84 -50.61
CA ASP A 349 -23.26 -17.47 -50.56
C ASP A 349 -24.55 -17.53 -49.77
N GLU A 350 -24.43 -17.31 -48.46
CA GLU A 350 -25.54 -17.44 -47.51
C GLU A 350 -26.41 -16.17 -47.50
N ASN A 351 -25.86 -15.00 -47.83
CA ASN A 351 -26.59 -13.72 -47.85
C ASN A 351 -27.18 -13.31 -49.23
N ASP A 352 -26.83 -14.02 -50.31
CA ASP A 352 -27.27 -13.77 -51.71
C ASP A 352 -26.91 -12.34 -52.21
N ASP A 353 -25.79 -11.79 -51.73
CA ASP A 353 -25.22 -10.48 -52.15
C ASP A 353 -24.05 -10.61 -53.14
N GLY A 354 -23.52 -11.83 -53.27
CA GLY A 354 -22.73 -12.29 -54.41
C GLY A 354 -21.23 -12.36 -54.14
N PHE A 355 -20.67 -13.52 -54.47
CA PHE A 355 -19.28 -13.89 -54.21
C PHE A 355 -18.51 -14.32 -55.46
N VAL A 356 -17.19 -14.49 -55.30
CA VAL A 356 -16.33 -15.17 -56.27
C VAL A 356 -16.11 -16.61 -55.81
N SER A 357 -16.50 -17.58 -56.65
CA SER A 357 -16.30 -19.00 -56.35
C SER A 357 -14.95 -19.51 -56.87
N TYR A 358 -14.21 -20.24 -56.03
CA TYR A 358 -13.00 -20.97 -56.42
C TYR A 358 -13.29 -22.29 -57.16
N ALA A 359 -14.56 -22.65 -57.35
CA ALA A 359 -14.95 -23.87 -58.04
C ALA A 359 -14.41 -23.92 -59.49
N GLY A 360 -13.41 -24.76 -59.73
CA GLY A 360 -12.77 -24.95 -61.04
C GLY A 360 -11.60 -24.01 -61.33
N VAL A 361 -11.13 -23.27 -60.32
CA VAL A 361 -9.81 -22.62 -60.27
C VAL A 361 -8.75 -23.68 -59.95
N ASP A 362 -7.49 -23.47 -60.37
CA ASP A 362 -6.37 -24.39 -60.15
C ASP A 362 -5.56 -23.93 -58.92
N ALA A 363 -6.25 -23.70 -57.80
CA ALA A 363 -5.74 -23.30 -56.49
C ALA A 363 -6.80 -23.66 -55.42
N ASP A 364 -6.36 -23.96 -54.21
CA ASP A 364 -7.25 -24.18 -53.05
C ASP A 364 -7.76 -22.82 -52.51
N VAL A 365 -8.77 -22.84 -51.63
CA VAL A 365 -9.42 -21.61 -51.15
C VAL A 365 -8.49 -20.90 -50.16
N PRO A 366 -8.04 -19.66 -50.41
CA PRO A 366 -7.13 -18.96 -49.51
C PRO A 366 -7.88 -18.38 -48.30
N LEU A 367 -7.33 -18.61 -47.10
CA LEU A 367 -7.90 -18.18 -45.81
C LEU A 367 -7.07 -17.08 -45.13
N VAL A 368 -5.75 -17.08 -45.33
CA VAL A 368 -4.82 -16.06 -44.80
C VAL A 368 -3.91 -15.57 -45.92
N ALA A 369 -3.81 -14.25 -46.11
CA ALA A 369 -2.90 -13.62 -47.04
C ALA A 369 -1.99 -12.60 -46.36
N VAL A 370 -0.78 -12.43 -46.88
CA VAL A 370 0.26 -11.55 -46.35
C VAL A 370 0.76 -10.65 -47.48
N ASP A 371 0.76 -9.35 -47.25
CA ASP A 371 1.36 -8.34 -48.14
C ASP A 371 2.19 -7.35 -47.30
N GLY A 372 3.51 -7.58 -47.26
CA GLY A 372 4.41 -6.81 -46.40
C GLY A 372 4.15 -7.09 -44.92
N THR A 373 3.92 -6.04 -44.13
CA THR A 373 3.60 -6.12 -42.69
C THR A 373 2.10 -6.25 -42.43
N VAL A 374 1.27 -6.34 -43.49
CA VAL A 374 -0.19 -6.46 -43.36
C VAL A 374 -0.63 -7.90 -43.62
N VAL A 375 -1.39 -8.46 -42.68
CA VAL A 375 -1.92 -9.82 -42.72
C VAL A 375 -3.45 -9.75 -42.78
N GLY A 376 -4.05 -10.37 -43.79
CA GLY A 376 -5.50 -10.47 -43.94
C GLY A 376 -5.98 -11.88 -43.65
N ILE A 377 -6.95 -12.01 -42.76
CA ILE A 377 -7.46 -13.28 -42.24
C ILE A 377 -8.97 -13.31 -42.44
N GLY A 378 -9.50 -14.39 -42.98
CA GLY A 378 -10.92 -14.49 -43.33
C GLY A 378 -11.90 -14.67 -42.17
N ALA A 379 -11.42 -14.80 -40.93
CA ALA A 379 -12.24 -15.07 -39.73
C ALA A 379 -11.71 -14.26 -38.54
N PRO A 380 -12.53 -13.97 -37.51
CA PRO A 380 -12.04 -13.61 -36.18
C PRO A 380 -11.33 -14.83 -35.58
N LEU A 381 -10.01 -14.85 -35.68
CA LEU A 381 -9.18 -16.01 -35.38
C LEU A 381 -8.68 -15.94 -33.93
N ALA A 382 -8.57 -17.08 -33.24
CA ALA A 382 -8.01 -17.17 -31.89
C ALA A 382 -8.85 -16.50 -30.78
N THR A 383 -10.17 -16.44 -30.95
CA THR A 383 -11.09 -16.04 -29.87
C THR A 383 -11.10 -17.07 -28.74
N ASP A 384 -11.53 -16.66 -27.55
CA ASP A 384 -11.69 -17.54 -26.38
C ASP A 384 -12.74 -18.66 -26.62
N GLU A 385 -13.57 -18.56 -27.67
CA GLU A 385 -14.48 -19.64 -28.08
C GLU A 385 -13.78 -20.80 -28.83
N SER A 386 -12.52 -20.65 -29.24
CA SER A 386 -11.78 -21.70 -29.95
C SER A 386 -11.08 -22.65 -28.97
N ASP A 387 -11.31 -23.95 -29.14
CA ASP A 387 -10.67 -25.01 -28.34
C ASP A 387 -9.31 -25.46 -28.97
N VAL A 388 -8.69 -24.65 -29.84
CA VAL A 388 -7.48 -25.04 -30.60
C VAL A 388 -6.33 -24.06 -30.36
N ASP A 389 -5.51 -24.35 -29.37
CA ASP A 389 -4.41 -23.48 -28.91
C ASP A 389 -3.34 -23.20 -29.98
N ALA A 390 -3.10 -24.16 -30.88
CA ALA A 390 -2.22 -23.97 -32.04
C ALA A 390 -2.63 -22.76 -32.92
N THR A 391 -3.91 -22.38 -32.87
CA THR A 391 -4.42 -21.19 -33.57
C THR A 391 -4.01 -19.88 -32.89
N ARG A 392 -3.96 -19.86 -31.54
CA ARG A 392 -3.43 -18.73 -30.75
C ARG A 392 -1.93 -18.61 -30.91
N GLU A 393 -1.21 -19.73 -30.81
CA GLU A 393 0.25 -19.78 -31.01
C GLU A 393 0.66 -19.30 -32.40
N PHE A 394 -0.08 -19.70 -33.44
CA PHE A 394 0.09 -19.19 -34.79
C PHE A 394 0.00 -17.68 -34.86
N LEU A 395 -1.00 -17.09 -34.21
CA LEU A 395 -1.25 -15.66 -34.30
C LEU A 395 -0.14 -14.86 -33.60
N VAL A 396 0.28 -15.28 -32.40
CA VAL A 396 1.39 -14.64 -31.67
C VAL A 396 2.72 -14.81 -32.41
N THR A 397 3.02 -16.01 -32.94
CA THR A 397 4.24 -16.24 -33.74
C THR A 397 4.24 -15.40 -35.02
N ALA A 398 3.06 -15.19 -35.63
CA ALA A 398 2.92 -14.30 -36.77
C ALA A 398 3.13 -12.82 -36.40
N TRP A 399 2.74 -12.39 -35.20
CA TRP A 399 3.05 -11.05 -34.67
C TRP A 399 4.57 -10.87 -34.50
N GLU A 400 5.22 -11.81 -33.83
CA GLU A 400 6.67 -11.82 -33.59
C GLU A 400 7.46 -11.71 -34.91
N ASP A 401 7.09 -12.49 -35.92
CA ASP A 401 7.74 -12.43 -37.24
C ASP A 401 7.55 -11.05 -37.90
N ARG A 402 6.33 -10.48 -37.84
CA ARG A 402 6.07 -9.18 -38.47
C ARG A 402 6.80 -8.03 -37.79
N LEU A 403 7.06 -8.14 -36.49
CA LEU A 403 7.75 -7.12 -35.70
C LEU A 403 9.27 -7.38 -35.56
N ASP A 404 9.75 -8.60 -35.86
CA ASP A 404 11.11 -9.05 -35.54
C ASP A 404 11.37 -9.09 -34.00
N GLY A 405 10.34 -9.50 -33.23
CA GLY A 405 10.33 -9.57 -31.75
C GLY A 405 8.98 -9.18 -31.10
N PRO A 406 8.90 -9.10 -29.77
CA PRO A 406 7.72 -8.55 -29.08
C PRO A 406 7.58 -7.03 -29.27
N GLY A 407 6.38 -6.49 -29.03
CA GLY A 407 6.09 -5.06 -29.11
C GLY A 407 4.69 -4.72 -28.59
N THR A 408 4.26 -3.46 -28.78
CA THR A 408 2.93 -3.01 -28.34
C THR A 408 1.87 -3.31 -29.41
N VAL A 409 0.82 -4.02 -29.01
CA VAL A 409 -0.30 -4.45 -29.86
C VAL A 409 -1.56 -3.73 -29.41
N TYR A 410 -2.18 -2.97 -30.31
CA TYR A 410 -3.52 -2.42 -30.07
C TYR A 410 -4.62 -3.16 -30.83
N TYR A 411 -5.62 -3.62 -30.09
CA TYR A 411 -6.88 -4.14 -30.59
C TYR A 411 -7.85 -2.98 -30.85
N ASP A 412 -8.33 -2.83 -32.08
CA ASP A 412 -9.27 -1.75 -32.44
C ASP A 412 -10.69 -2.04 -31.91
N GLU A 413 -11.21 -1.17 -31.04
CA GLU A 413 -12.60 -1.16 -30.56
C GLU A 413 -13.39 0.08 -31.04
N SER A 414 -12.72 0.98 -31.76
CA SER A 414 -13.27 2.29 -32.15
C SER A 414 -14.28 2.25 -33.29
N HIS A 415 -14.47 1.09 -33.95
CA HIS A 415 -15.30 0.94 -35.16
C HIS A 415 -16.48 -0.03 -34.99
N GLY A 416 -16.96 -0.22 -33.75
CA GLY A 416 -18.18 -0.98 -33.47
C GLY A 416 -18.04 -2.47 -33.79
N GLN A 417 -16.88 -3.03 -33.46
CA GLN A 417 -16.56 -4.45 -33.54
C GLN A 417 -17.56 -5.25 -32.71
N ALA A 418 -17.86 -6.47 -33.17
CA ALA A 418 -18.76 -7.38 -32.45
C ALA A 418 -18.06 -8.09 -31.28
N LEU A 419 -16.73 -8.22 -31.36
CA LEU A 419 -15.86 -8.83 -30.36
C LEU A 419 -14.93 -7.75 -29.80
N ALA A 420 -14.78 -7.72 -28.48
CA ALA A 420 -13.85 -6.86 -27.75
C ALA A 420 -12.53 -7.61 -27.46
N LEU A 421 -11.50 -6.93 -26.94
CA LEU A 421 -10.29 -7.57 -26.46
C LEU A 421 -10.60 -8.61 -25.37
N ASP A 422 -11.62 -8.36 -24.54
CA ASP A 422 -12.15 -9.30 -23.53
C ASP A 422 -12.57 -10.67 -24.11
N ASP A 423 -12.85 -10.77 -25.42
CA ASP A 423 -13.17 -12.04 -26.10
C ASP A 423 -11.91 -12.78 -26.63
N TYR A 424 -10.72 -12.26 -26.30
CA TYR A 424 -9.38 -12.75 -26.66
C TYR A 424 -8.45 -12.82 -25.43
N ALA A 425 -8.99 -12.97 -24.22
CA ALA A 425 -8.20 -12.95 -23.00
C ALA A 425 -7.13 -14.06 -22.96
N GLU A 426 -7.40 -15.22 -23.57
CA GLU A 426 -6.43 -16.32 -23.64
C GLU A 426 -5.30 -16.03 -24.64
N LEU A 427 -5.60 -15.30 -25.73
CA LEU A 427 -4.59 -14.83 -26.68
C LEU A 427 -3.74 -13.72 -26.06
N GLU A 428 -4.36 -12.79 -25.33
CA GLU A 428 -3.68 -11.73 -24.58
C GLU A 428 -2.72 -12.34 -23.56
N ALA A 429 -3.18 -13.28 -22.72
CA ALA A 429 -2.33 -13.97 -21.75
C ALA A 429 -1.13 -14.67 -22.42
N LEU A 430 -1.36 -15.39 -23.52
CA LEU A 430 -0.28 -16.04 -24.29
C LEU A 430 0.73 -15.02 -24.84
N ALA A 431 0.25 -13.90 -25.38
CA ALA A 431 1.10 -12.86 -25.94
C ALA A 431 1.91 -12.13 -24.85
N SER A 432 1.29 -11.81 -23.72
CA SER A 432 1.96 -11.20 -22.56
C SER A 432 3.04 -12.12 -21.99
N ASN A 433 2.79 -13.43 -21.92
CA ASN A 433 3.81 -14.43 -21.55
C ASN A 433 5.01 -14.46 -22.52
N ARG A 434 4.81 -14.04 -23.77
CA ARG A 434 5.91 -13.87 -24.77
C ARG A 434 6.47 -12.45 -24.83
N GLY A 435 6.07 -11.57 -23.91
CA GLY A 435 6.61 -10.22 -23.73
C GLY A 435 5.93 -9.14 -24.59
N PHE A 436 4.77 -9.40 -25.18
CA PHE A 436 3.97 -8.36 -25.83
C PHE A 436 3.22 -7.52 -24.79
N ASP A 437 3.01 -6.24 -25.12
CA ASP A 437 2.09 -5.36 -24.39
C ASP A 437 0.82 -5.23 -25.24
N VAL A 438 -0.28 -5.83 -24.78
CA VAL A 438 -1.53 -5.91 -25.55
C VAL A 438 -2.58 -5.04 -24.88
N GLY A 439 -3.23 -4.16 -25.64
CA GLY A 439 -4.30 -3.32 -25.13
C GLY A 439 -5.38 -3.02 -26.17
N ALA A 440 -6.51 -2.46 -25.74
CA ALA A 440 -7.57 -2.01 -26.63
C ALA A 440 -7.47 -0.50 -26.92
N THR A 441 -7.92 -0.05 -28.09
CA THR A 441 -8.01 1.37 -28.45
C THR A 441 -9.39 1.78 -28.95
N ASP A 442 -9.92 2.86 -28.37
CA ASP A 442 -11.15 3.56 -28.77
C ASP A 442 -10.88 4.77 -29.69
N ASP A 443 -9.62 5.17 -29.90
CA ASP A 443 -9.19 6.21 -30.84
C ASP A 443 -7.96 5.76 -31.64
N LEU A 444 -8.21 4.83 -32.57
CA LEU A 444 -7.16 4.21 -33.37
C LEU A 444 -6.21 5.23 -34.03
N ALA A 445 -6.68 6.40 -34.46
CA ALA A 445 -5.80 7.37 -35.10
C ALA A 445 -4.86 8.12 -34.13
N ALA A 446 -5.21 8.21 -32.85
CA ALA A 446 -4.40 8.84 -31.83
C ALA A 446 -3.31 7.91 -31.32
N ASP A 447 -3.62 6.61 -31.18
CA ASP A 447 -2.78 5.66 -30.46
C ASP A 447 -1.79 4.89 -31.37
N LEU A 448 -1.90 5.06 -32.69
CA LEU A 448 -1.00 4.45 -33.68
C LEU A 448 0.48 4.88 -33.54
N ASP A 449 0.78 6.00 -32.87
CA ASP A 449 2.16 6.44 -32.63
C ASP A 449 2.85 5.60 -31.54
N ASP A 450 2.08 4.94 -30.67
CA ASP A 450 2.55 4.11 -29.55
C ASP A 450 2.42 2.59 -29.84
N ALA A 451 1.70 2.22 -30.89
CA ALA A 451 1.60 0.83 -31.34
C ALA A 451 2.81 0.39 -32.18
N ASP A 452 3.15 -0.89 -32.11
CA ASP A 452 3.98 -1.59 -33.11
C ASP A 452 3.11 -2.43 -34.06
N LEU A 453 1.97 -2.93 -33.56
CA LEU A 453 0.99 -3.71 -34.30
C LEU A 453 -0.44 -3.28 -33.97
N VAL A 454 -1.33 -3.34 -34.97
CA VAL A 454 -2.77 -3.19 -34.74
C VAL A 454 -3.55 -4.39 -35.24
N MET A 455 -4.41 -4.93 -34.39
CA MET A 455 -5.39 -5.97 -34.72
C MET A 455 -6.77 -5.34 -34.93
N ILE A 456 -7.31 -5.48 -36.14
CA ILE A 456 -8.63 -4.99 -36.53
C ILE A 456 -9.52 -6.19 -36.82
N THR A 457 -10.61 -6.34 -36.07
CA THR A 457 -11.64 -7.36 -36.31
C THR A 457 -12.92 -6.73 -36.85
N SER A 458 -13.76 -7.53 -37.52
CA SER A 458 -15.05 -7.20 -38.15
C SER A 458 -15.67 -5.83 -37.79
N PRO A 459 -15.26 -4.71 -38.44
CA PRO A 459 -15.71 -3.39 -38.05
C PRO A 459 -17.15 -3.13 -38.52
N GLY A 460 -18.02 -2.73 -37.59
CA GLY A 460 -19.40 -2.35 -37.85
C GLY A 460 -19.58 -0.96 -38.47
N GLU A 461 -18.58 -0.08 -38.32
CA GLU A 461 -18.54 1.28 -38.83
C GLU A 461 -17.40 1.50 -39.83
N ALA A 462 -17.54 2.50 -40.71
CA ALA A 462 -16.55 2.76 -41.75
C ALA A 462 -15.45 3.72 -41.29
N PHE A 463 -14.19 3.31 -41.47
CA PHE A 463 -13.03 4.18 -41.25
C PHE A 463 -13.14 5.50 -42.01
N SER A 464 -12.91 6.58 -41.28
CA SER A 464 -12.77 7.93 -41.78
C SER A 464 -11.60 8.06 -42.76
N ALA A 465 -11.48 9.23 -43.39
CA ALA A 465 -10.30 9.48 -44.23
C ALA A 465 -9.04 9.71 -43.39
N ALA A 466 -9.16 10.15 -42.13
CA ALA A 466 -8.02 10.41 -41.27
C ALA A 466 -7.41 9.12 -40.75
N GLU A 467 -8.23 8.19 -40.23
CA GLU A 467 -7.73 6.87 -39.77
C GLU A 467 -7.08 6.09 -40.91
N ARG A 468 -7.66 6.12 -42.12
CA ARG A 468 -7.03 5.44 -43.27
C ARG A 468 -5.71 6.07 -43.69
N ASP A 469 -5.60 7.40 -43.65
CA ASP A 469 -4.33 8.09 -43.92
C ASP A 469 -3.30 7.79 -42.81
N ALA A 470 -3.73 7.59 -41.56
CA ALA A 470 -2.89 7.23 -40.42
C ALA A 470 -2.38 5.78 -40.51
N LEU A 471 -3.27 4.80 -40.77
CA LEU A 471 -2.89 3.41 -40.99
C LEU A 471 -1.98 3.24 -42.22
N GLU A 472 -2.20 4.02 -43.30
CA GLU A 472 -1.29 4.05 -44.46
C GLU A 472 0.12 4.54 -44.05
N ALA A 473 0.20 5.53 -43.16
CA ALA A 473 1.47 6.04 -42.65
C ALA A 473 2.16 5.04 -41.72
N PHE A 474 1.40 4.45 -40.79
CA PHE A 474 1.86 3.44 -39.84
C PHE A 474 2.52 2.24 -40.53
N VAL A 475 1.82 1.65 -41.51
CA VAL A 475 2.38 0.54 -42.32
C VAL A 475 3.61 0.99 -43.11
N ALA A 476 3.63 2.23 -43.62
CA ALA A 476 4.80 2.75 -44.34
C ALA A 476 6.03 2.98 -43.45
N ASP A 477 5.82 3.20 -42.16
CA ASP A 477 6.87 3.41 -41.16
C ASP A 477 7.35 2.09 -40.51
N GLY A 478 6.67 0.98 -40.79
CA GLY A 478 7.08 -0.38 -40.41
C GLY A 478 6.11 -1.11 -39.49
N GLY A 479 5.03 -0.45 -39.06
CA GLY A 479 4.00 -1.05 -38.22
C GLY A 479 3.27 -2.20 -38.93
N ALA A 480 2.80 -3.16 -38.14
CA ALA A 480 2.09 -4.33 -38.63
C ALA A 480 0.57 -4.17 -38.45
N VAL A 481 -0.23 -4.64 -39.42
CA VAL A 481 -1.70 -4.56 -39.32
C VAL A 481 -2.30 -5.93 -39.63
N PHE A 482 -3.05 -6.47 -38.67
CA PHE A 482 -3.76 -7.73 -38.80
C PHE A 482 -5.25 -7.45 -38.97
N ILE A 483 -5.81 -7.84 -40.13
CA ILE A 483 -7.18 -7.52 -40.52
C ILE A 483 -7.98 -8.82 -40.58
N HIS A 484 -8.94 -8.99 -39.68
CA HIS A 484 -9.85 -10.14 -39.60
C HIS A 484 -11.22 -9.78 -40.19
N ASP A 485 -11.66 -10.50 -41.22
CA ASP A 485 -13.04 -10.44 -41.75
C ASP A 485 -13.91 -11.52 -41.11
N GLU A 486 -15.18 -11.55 -41.48
CA GLU A 486 -16.16 -12.56 -41.08
C GLU A 486 -17.00 -12.99 -42.29
N ALA A 487 -17.39 -14.27 -42.34
CA ALA A 487 -18.23 -14.77 -43.42
C ALA A 487 -19.60 -14.08 -43.52
N ASP A 488 -20.24 -14.20 -44.68
CA ASP A 488 -21.51 -13.53 -45.03
C ASP A 488 -22.77 -14.03 -44.29
N TYR A 489 -22.64 -14.84 -43.24
CA TYR A 489 -23.77 -15.45 -42.51
C TYR A 489 -24.31 -14.50 -41.41
N ASP A 490 -25.31 -13.67 -41.76
CA ASP A 490 -26.02 -12.65 -40.92
C ASP A 490 -25.52 -11.18 -40.99
N GLY A 491 -24.55 -10.89 -41.87
CA GLY A 491 -24.05 -9.56 -42.21
C GLY A 491 -22.57 -9.40 -41.88
N HIS A 492 -21.77 -8.93 -42.83
CA HIS A 492 -20.30 -9.01 -42.80
C HIS A 492 -19.64 -7.63 -43.02
N ALA A 493 -18.39 -7.48 -42.59
CA ALA A 493 -17.61 -6.24 -42.70
C ALA A 493 -16.76 -6.14 -43.99
N THR A 494 -16.81 -7.15 -44.87
CA THR A 494 -16.04 -7.26 -46.12
C THR A 494 -15.99 -5.97 -46.95
N ASP A 495 -17.11 -5.26 -47.11
CA ASP A 495 -17.15 -4.00 -47.88
C ASP A 495 -16.34 -2.88 -47.19
N THR A 496 -16.40 -2.81 -45.87
CA THR A 496 -15.63 -1.85 -45.04
C THR A 496 -14.14 -2.20 -45.08
N LEU A 497 -13.79 -3.47 -44.84
CA LEU A 497 -12.42 -3.94 -44.86
C LEU A 497 -11.78 -3.81 -46.24
N ASN A 498 -12.52 -4.04 -47.33
CA ASN A 498 -12.01 -3.83 -48.69
C ASN A 498 -11.77 -2.34 -49.03
N VAL A 499 -12.46 -1.40 -48.36
CA VAL A 499 -12.14 0.03 -48.47
C VAL A 499 -10.83 0.36 -47.77
N LEU A 500 -10.54 -0.29 -46.63
CA LEU A 500 -9.27 -0.17 -45.92
C LEU A 500 -8.13 -0.84 -46.71
N ALA A 501 -8.30 -2.08 -47.15
CA ALA A 501 -7.33 -2.81 -47.97
C ALA A 501 -6.97 -2.05 -49.26
N ALA A 502 -7.94 -1.38 -49.89
CA ALA A 502 -7.69 -0.52 -51.04
C ALA A 502 -6.98 0.80 -50.69
N ALA A 503 -7.10 1.30 -49.45
CA ALA A 503 -6.38 2.48 -48.98
C ALA A 503 -4.91 2.15 -48.68
N LEU A 504 -4.65 0.97 -48.11
CA LEU A 504 -3.32 0.43 -47.83
C LEU A 504 -2.60 -0.15 -49.08
N ASP A 505 -3.22 -0.06 -50.26
CA ASP A 505 -2.71 -0.58 -51.56
C ASP A 505 -2.39 -2.09 -51.54
N LEU A 506 -3.14 -2.89 -50.76
CA LEU A 506 -2.88 -4.32 -50.60
C LEU A 506 -3.14 -5.11 -51.88
N ASP A 507 -2.35 -6.16 -52.11
CA ASP A 507 -2.47 -7.07 -53.25
C ASP A 507 -3.59 -8.13 -53.09
N PHE A 508 -4.29 -8.15 -51.95
CA PHE A 508 -5.45 -9.01 -51.67
C PHE A 508 -6.71 -8.24 -51.25
N ARG A 509 -7.87 -8.89 -51.33
CA ARG A 509 -9.20 -8.41 -50.90
C ARG A 509 -9.95 -9.52 -50.16
N PHE A 510 -10.94 -9.17 -49.37
CA PHE A 510 -11.84 -10.14 -48.74
C PHE A 510 -13.03 -10.48 -49.67
N ASN A 511 -13.41 -11.74 -49.74
CA ASN A 511 -14.56 -12.22 -50.50
C ASN A 511 -15.84 -12.13 -49.65
N SER A 512 -16.99 -11.96 -50.30
CA SER A 512 -18.29 -11.89 -49.62
C SER A 512 -18.92 -13.28 -49.61
N ASP A 513 -18.32 -14.22 -48.88
CA ASP A 513 -18.72 -15.63 -48.88
C ASP A 513 -18.52 -16.30 -47.52
N GLN A 514 -19.02 -17.53 -47.40
CA GLN A 514 -18.64 -18.46 -46.34
C GLN A 514 -17.96 -19.67 -46.96
N VAL A 515 -16.79 -20.04 -46.44
CA VAL A 515 -16.14 -21.30 -46.81
C VAL A 515 -16.70 -22.41 -45.92
N VAL A 516 -17.02 -23.56 -46.53
CA VAL A 516 -17.48 -24.74 -45.79
C VAL A 516 -16.75 -26.00 -46.26
N ASP A 517 -16.46 -26.91 -45.33
CA ASP A 517 -15.91 -28.24 -45.59
C ASP A 517 -16.63 -29.29 -44.74
N GLU A 518 -17.16 -30.35 -45.34
CA GLU A 518 -17.84 -31.43 -44.60
C GLU A 518 -16.88 -32.56 -44.17
N GLU A 519 -15.65 -32.57 -44.69
CA GLU A 519 -14.63 -33.59 -44.42
C GLU A 519 -13.60 -33.11 -43.39
N HIS A 520 -13.22 -31.82 -43.41
CA HIS A 520 -12.22 -31.21 -42.53
C HIS A 520 -12.83 -30.04 -41.74
N SER A 521 -13.70 -30.41 -40.80
CA SER A 521 -14.38 -29.49 -39.90
C SER A 521 -14.55 -30.14 -38.54
N ASP A 522 -14.75 -29.34 -37.50
CA ASP A 522 -15.09 -29.87 -36.17
C ASP A 522 -16.58 -30.29 -36.10
N TRP A 523 -17.41 -29.55 -35.36
CA TRP A 523 -18.80 -29.94 -35.13
C TRP A 523 -19.79 -29.49 -36.21
N ALA A 524 -19.39 -28.55 -37.08
CA ALA A 524 -20.19 -28.09 -38.22
C ALA A 524 -19.31 -27.74 -39.44
N PRO A 525 -19.85 -27.82 -40.67
CA PRO A 525 -19.06 -27.60 -41.88
C PRO A 525 -18.42 -26.20 -42.03
N PHE A 526 -18.83 -25.21 -41.23
CA PHE A 526 -18.29 -23.85 -41.25
C PHE A 526 -17.25 -23.61 -40.13
N VAL A 527 -16.91 -24.62 -39.34
CA VAL A 527 -15.79 -24.60 -38.38
C VAL A 527 -14.66 -25.39 -39.00
N LEU A 528 -13.92 -24.76 -39.91
CA LEU A 528 -12.93 -25.46 -40.74
C LEU A 528 -11.69 -25.80 -39.92
N ARG A 529 -11.11 -26.95 -40.21
CA ARG A 529 -9.78 -27.31 -39.75
C ARG A 529 -8.87 -27.50 -40.94
N THR A 530 -7.68 -26.91 -40.90
CA THR A 530 -6.75 -27.01 -42.02
C THR A 530 -5.32 -27.23 -41.54
N THR A 531 -4.63 -28.10 -42.26
CA THR A 531 -3.18 -28.32 -42.15
C THR A 531 -2.45 -27.77 -43.39
N ASN A 532 -3.20 -27.15 -44.31
CA ASN A 532 -2.70 -26.70 -45.61
C ASN A 532 -2.06 -25.31 -45.49
N VAL A 533 -0.88 -25.28 -44.86
CA VAL A 533 -0.06 -24.08 -44.63
C VAL A 533 1.02 -23.92 -45.69
N ASN A 534 1.57 -22.71 -45.80
CA ASN A 534 2.65 -22.38 -46.71
C ASN A 534 3.98 -22.21 -45.96
N ASP A 535 4.82 -23.24 -45.96
CA ASP A 535 6.18 -23.25 -45.36
C ASP A 535 7.14 -22.18 -45.93
N ALA A 536 6.70 -21.32 -46.85
CA ALA A 536 7.47 -20.17 -47.31
C ALA A 536 7.45 -18.99 -46.33
N PHE A 537 6.59 -19.02 -45.31
CA PHE A 537 6.51 -18.02 -44.25
C PHE A 537 7.16 -18.55 -42.96
N GLU A 538 8.00 -17.74 -42.31
CA GLU A 538 8.93 -18.21 -41.25
C GLU A 538 8.23 -18.44 -39.89
N PHE A 539 7.05 -17.86 -39.64
CA PHE A 539 6.24 -18.11 -38.43
C PHE A 539 5.62 -19.53 -38.31
N PHE A 540 5.93 -20.46 -39.22
CA PHE A 540 5.59 -21.88 -39.08
C PHE A 540 6.79 -22.75 -38.63
N ASP A 541 7.97 -22.16 -38.45
CA ASP A 541 9.18 -22.81 -37.94
C ASP A 541 9.36 -22.45 -36.43
N GLY A 542 8.87 -23.28 -35.50
CA GLY A 542 8.81 -22.98 -34.06
C GLY A 542 10.13 -22.60 -33.36
N SER A 543 10.01 -21.90 -32.22
CA SER A 543 11.13 -21.35 -31.44
C SER A 543 12.06 -22.45 -30.89
N ALA A 544 13.38 -22.23 -30.93
CA ALA A 544 14.40 -23.23 -30.65
C ALA A 544 15.34 -22.80 -29.50
N ASP A 545 14.78 -22.25 -28.42
CA ASP A 545 15.58 -21.69 -27.31
C ASP A 545 15.48 -22.46 -25.98
N GLY A 546 14.80 -23.62 -25.91
CA GLY A 546 14.74 -24.45 -24.70
C GLY A 546 16.04 -25.22 -24.39
N ALA A 547 16.38 -25.35 -23.10
CA ALA A 547 17.48 -26.20 -22.63
C ALA A 547 17.20 -27.69 -22.95
N THR A 548 18.26 -28.48 -23.16
CA THR A 548 18.17 -29.91 -23.50
C THR A 548 18.99 -30.74 -22.53
N ILE A 549 18.77 -32.06 -22.52
CA ILE A 549 19.48 -33.01 -21.65
C ILE A 549 21.02 -32.95 -21.77
N ASP A 550 21.54 -32.44 -22.88
CA ASP A 550 22.98 -32.26 -23.10
C ASP A 550 23.61 -31.15 -22.24
N ALA A 551 22.80 -30.18 -21.77
CA ALA A 551 23.23 -29.07 -20.91
C ALA A 551 23.05 -29.36 -19.41
N ALA A 552 22.21 -30.34 -19.07
CA ALA A 552 21.85 -30.67 -17.69
C ALA A 552 22.99 -31.39 -16.92
N ASP A 553 23.07 -31.12 -15.62
CA ASP A 553 23.83 -31.91 -14.64
C ASP A 553 22.92 -32.91 -13.90
N ALA A 554 21.63 -32.57 -13.69
CA ALA A 554 20.59 -33.47 -13.22
C ALA A 554 19.33 -33.36 -14.08
N VAL A 555 18.62 -34.48 -14.26
CA VAL A 555 17.29 -34.52 -14.91
C VAL A 555 16.26 -34.99 -13.89
N VAL A 556 15.16 -34.25 -13.77
CA VAL A 556 14.03 -34.56 -12.89
C VAL A 556 12.85 -35.05 -13.73
N VAL A 557 12.35 -36.25 -13.42
CA VAL A 557 11.25 -36.90 -14.14
C VAL A 557 10.10 -37.15 -13.16
N PRO A 558 9.12 -36.25 -13.09
CA PRO A 558 7.97 -36.38 -12.21
C PRO A 558 6.84 -37.14 -12.92
N SER A 559 6.47 -38.32 -12.44
CA SER A 559 5.26 -39.08 -12.85
C SER A 559 4.82 -38.94 -14.33
N PRO A 560 5.68 -39.32 -15.31
CA PRO A 560 5.45 -39.05 -16.73
C PRO A 560 4.28 -39.86 -17.31
N GLY A 561 3.29 -39.17 -17.90
CA GLY A 561 2.11 -39.76 -18.55
C GLY A 561 2.40 -40.46 -19.88
N GLU A 562 3.46 -40.04 -20.59
CA GLU A 562 3.83 -40.62 -21.88
C GLU A 562 5.05 -41.56 -21.84
N GLU A 563 5.02 -42.61 -22.68
CA GLU A 563 6.15 -43.53 -22.82
C GLU A 563 7.35 -42.85 -23.51
N TYR A 564 8.48 -42.80 -22.81
CA TYR A 564 9.77 -42.38 -23.39
C TYR A 564 10.16 -43.24 -24.60
N THR A 565 10.59 -42.57 -25.66
CA THR A 565 11.10 -43.17 -26.89
C THR A 565 12.48 -43.80 -26.70
N GLU A 566 12.85 -44.72 -27.60
CA GLU A 566 14.17 -45.38 -27.56
C GLU A 566 15.34 -44.35 -27.60
N PRO A 567 15.28 -43.25 -28.37
CA PRO A 567 16.24 -42.15 -28.29
C PRO A 567 16.33 -41.43 -26.94
N GLU A 568 15.21 -41.08 -26.29
CA GLU A 568 15.24 -40.42 -24.97
C GLU A 568 15.81 -41.35 -23.89
N LEU A 569 15.40 -42.63 -23.91
CA LEU A 569 15.94 -43.66 -23.02
C LEU A 569 17.47 -43.85 -23.22
N ASP A 570 17.94 -43.87 -24.46
CA ASP A 570 19.38 -43.91 -24.78
C ASP A 570 20.11 -42.65 -24.27
N ALA A 571 19.46 -41.47 -24.31
CA ALA A 571 20.02 -40.21 -23.84
C ALA A 571 20.13 -40.17 -22.30
N LEU A 572 19.07 -40.55 -21.57
CA LEU A 572 19.11 -40.70 -20.11
C LEU A 572 20.21 -41.68 -19.67
N SER A 573 20.30 -42.82 -20.34
CA SER A 573 21.37 -43.82 -20.08
C SER A 573 22.77 -43.25 -20.35
N ALA A 574 22.93 -42.43 -21.39
CA ALA A 574 24.18 -41.75 -21.70
C ALA A 574 24.52 -40.63 -20.70
N HIS A 575 23.52 -39.88 -20.23
CA HIS A 575 23.64 -38.83 -19.22
C HIS A 575 24.17 -39.40 -17.89
N VAL A 576 23.52 -40.45 -17.38
CA VAL A 576 23.97 -41.16 -16.16
C VAL A 576 25.38 -41.75 -16.33
N ALA A 577 25.67 -42.36 -17.49
CA ALA A 577 27.01 -42.88 -17.78
C ALA A 577 28.07 -41.77 -17.93
N GLY A 578 27.65 -40.54 -18.25
CA GLY A 578 28.46 -39.33 -18.32
C GLY A 578 28.79 -38.75 -16.95
N GLY A 579 28.05 -39.14 -15.92
CA GLY A 579 28.19 -38.67 -14.54
C GLY A 579 27.10 -37.69 -14.09
N GLY A 580 26.09 -37.44 -14.92
CA GLY A 580 24.91 -36.68 -14.52
C GLY A 580 23.95 -37.52 -13.67
N ALA A 581 23.04 -36.86 -12.97
CA ALA A 581 22.08 -37.47 -12.05
C ALA A 581 20.67 -37.55 -12.67
N VAL A 582 19.87 -38.52 -12.22
CA VAL A 582 18.46 -38.63 -12.61
C VAL A 582 17.61 -38.82 -11.36
N PHE A 583 16.62 -37.96 -11.18
CA PHE A 583 15.65 -37.98 -10.10
C PHE A 583 14.32 -38.47 -10.68
N LEU A 584 13.83 -39.60 -10.17
CA LEU A 584 12.60 -40.23 -10.62
C LEU A 584 11.57 -40.10 -9.49
N LEU A 585 10.46 -39.41 -9.72
CA LEU A 585 9.45 -39.15 -8.70
C LEU A 585 8.16 -39.87 -9.14
N ASP A 586 7.85 -40.98 -8.50
CA ASP A 586 6.56 -41.66 -8.72
C ASP A 586 5.48 -41.03 -7.87
N GLU A 587 4.23 -41.35 -8.15
CA GLU A 587 3.07 -40.93 -7.38
C GLU A 587 2.27 -42.15 -6.94
N SER A 588 1.46 -42.04 -5.89
CA SER A 588 0.57 -43.14 -5.50
C SER A 588 -0.53 -43.42 -6.53
N GLU A 589 -0.95 -44.69 -6.60
CA GLU A 589 -2.00 -45.19 -7.52
C GLU A 589 -3.41 -44.58 -7.25
N PHE A 590 -3.58 -43.81 -6.18
CA PHE A 590 -4.87 -43.20 -5.82
C PHE A 590 -5.25 -42.02 -6.72
N THR A 591 -4.26 -41.25 -7.15
CA THR A 591 -4.45 -40.07 -8.00
C THR A 591 -4.13 -40.36 -9.46
N ASN A 592 -3.06 -41.14 -9.75
CA ASN A 592 -2.69 -41.50 -11.14
C ASN A 592 -1.89 -42.83 -11.30
N GLU A 593 -1.82 -43.39 -12.51
CA GLU A 593 -1.35 -44.77 -12.82
C GLU A 593 0.01 -44.84 -13.59
N GLU A 594 0.95 -43.89 -13.38
CA GLU A 594 2.15 -43.75 -14.24
C GLU A 594 3.41 -44.53 -13.80
N THR A 595 3.31 -45.31 -12.73
CA THR A 595 4.38 -46.19 -12.21
C THR A 595 5.02 -47.09 -13.28
N ALA A 596 4.26 -47.46 -14.33
CA ALA A 596 4.77 -48.31 -15.41
C ALA A 596 5.85 -47.62 -16.26
N THR A 597 5.68 -46.32 -16.54
CA THR A 597 6.57 -45.50 -17.37
C THR A 597 7.90 -45.28 -16.65
N LEU A 598 7.87 -44.86 -15.38
CA LEU A 598 9.07 -44.73 -14.55
C LEU A 598 9.84 -46.05 -14.43
N ASN A 599 9.12 -47.17 -14.28
CA ASN A 599 9.74 -48.48 -14.20
C ASN A 599 10.39 -48.95 -15.52
N ALA A 600 9.96 -48.40 -16.67
CA ALA A 600 10.64 -48.59 -17.95
C ALA A 600 11.97 -47.84 -17.98
N ILE A 601 11.99 -46.57 -17.52
CA ILE A 601 13.22 -45.76 -17.38
C ILE A 601 14.19 -46.46 -16.42
N ALA A 602 13.73 -46.85 -15.23
CA ALA A 602 14.53 -47.59 -14.24
C ALA A 602 15.06 -48.94 -14.79
N ALA A 603 14.35 -49.56 -15.74
CA ALA A 603 14.82 -50.76 -16.42
C ALA A 603 15.91 -50.50 -17.46
N GLU A 604 15.86 -49.39 -18.19
CA GLU A 604 16.92 -48.98 -19.10
C GLU A 604 18.20 -48.59 -18.33
N LEU A 605 18.04 -47.86 -17.23
CA LEU A 605 19.16 -47.43 -16.37
C LEU A 605 19.79 -48.58 -15.55
N ASP A 606 19.22 -49.79 -15.57
CA ASP A 606 19.66 -51.00 -14.83
C ASP A 606 19.81 -50.78 -13.31
N ILE A 607 18.96 -49.94 -12.71
CA ILE A 607 19.02 -49.59 -11.27
C ILE A 607 18.43 -50.68 -10.36
N ALA A 608 18.83 -50.69 -9.10
CA ALA A 608 18.49 -51.74 -8.12
C ALA A 608 17.02 -51.74 -7.64
N PHE A 609 16.31 -50.62 -7.74
CA PHE A 609 14.95 -50.43 -7.25
C PHE A 609 13.95 -50.10 -8.38
N ARG A 610 12.66 -50.29 -8.11
CA ARG A 610 11.51 -50.00 -8.97
C ARG A 610 10.44 -49.37 -8.09
N PHE A 611 9.51 -48.66 -8.70
CA PHE A 611 8.37 -48.12 -7.98
C PHE A 611 7.23 -49.13 -7.92
N ASN A 612 6.51 -49.13 -6.82
CA ASN A 612 5.38 -50.00 -6.55
C ASN A 612 4.11 -49.20 -6.84
N ALA A 613 3.20 -49.75 -7.62
CA ALA A 613 1.91 -49.11 -7.83
C ALA A 613 1.05 -49.38 -6.59
N ASP A 614 1.15 -48.50 -5.60
CA ASP A 614 0.47 -48.55 -4.31
C ASP A 614 0.38 -47.15 -3.69
N GLN A 615 -0.25 -47.06 -2.52
CA GLN A 615 -0.21 -45.89 -1.65
C GLN A 615 0.28 -46.29 -0.26
N VAL A 616 1.12 -45.47 0.36
CA VAL A 616 1.52 -45.65 1.75
C VAL A 616 0.67 -44.77 2.65
N GLU A 617 0.06 -45.37 3.67
CA GLU A 617 -0.74 -44.69 4.68
C GLU A 617 -0.17 -44.94 6.08
N ASP A 618 -0.24 -43.94 6.97
CA ASP A 618 0.04 -44.09 8.40
C ASP A 618 -0.98 -43.31 9.23
N GLU A 619 -1.76 -43.99 10.08
CA GLU A 619 -2.76 -43.37 10.96
C GLU A 619 -2.16 -42.73 12.24
N THR A 620 -0.86 -42.92 12.47
CA THR A 620 -0.14 -42.51 13.69
C THR A 620 0.87 -41.40 13.44
N HIS A 621 1.65 -41.49 12.35
CA HIS A 621 2.65 -40.50 11.96
C HIS A 621 2.29 -39.92 10.61
N ASN A 622 1.45 -38.89 10.63
CA ASN A 622 0.97 -38.18 9.46
C ASN A 622 0.72 -36.71 9.78
N ASP A 623 0.64 -35.89 8.73
CA ASP A 623 0.18 -34.52 8.84
C ASP A 623 -1.33 -34.43 8.56
N GLY A 624 -2.12 -34.50 9.63
CA GLY A 624 -3.58 -34.36 9.63
C GLY A 624 -4.39 -35.50 8.99
N VAL A 625 -3.84 -36.20 7.99
CA VAL A 625 -4.52 -37.23 7.19
C VAL A 625 -3.59 -38.41 6.89
N ALA A 626 -4.11 -39.64 6.94
CA ALA A 626 -3.27 -40.85 6.89
C ALA A 626 -2.45 -41.03 5.60
N PHE A 627 -2.85 -40.43 4.48
CA PHE A 627 -2.13 -40.51 3.20
C PHE A 627 -1.03 -39.47 3.02
N VAL A 628 -0.78 -38.64 4.05
CA VAL A 628 0.37 -37.73 4.14
C VAL A 628 1.27 -38.20 5.28
N PRO A 629 1.90 -39.39 5.15
CA PRO A 629 2.77 -39.92 6.20
C PRO A 629 3.98 -39.03 6.44
N THR A 630 4.37 -38.95 7.71
CA THR A 630 5.60 -38.30 8.14
C THR A 630 6.58 -39.33 8.69
N THR A 631 7.89 -39.13 8.50
CA THR A 631 8.89 -40.09 9.00
C THR A 631 10.21 -39.47 9.41
N ALA A 632 10.79 -40.02 10.48
CA ALA A 632 12.15 -39.77 10.95
C ALA A 632 13.04 -41.03 10.81
N ASN A 633 12.57 -42.06 10.09
CA ASN A 633 13.23 -43.36 9.98
C ASN A 633 14.30 -43.35 8.87
N PHE A 634 15.33 -42.55 9.11
CA PHE A 634 16.43 -42.31 8.19
C PHE A 634 17.50 -43.39 8.26
N ASN A 635 18.20 -43.57 7.14
CA ASN A 635 19.34 -44.46 7.07
C ASN A 635 20.64 -43.69 7.35
N ASP A 636 21.16 -43.83 8.58
CA ASP A 636 22.47 -43.32 9.04
C ASP A 636 23.69 -43.74 8.16
N GLY A 637 23.49 -44.57 7.14
CA GLY A 637 24.50 -44.92 6.15
C GLY A 637 24.78 -43.84 5.10
N PHE A 638 23.95 -42.80 5.03
CA PHE A 638 24.06 -41.66 4.10
C PHE A 638 24.20 -40.35 4.87
N ASP A 639 25.03 -39.44 4.37
CA ASP A 639 25.34 -38.15 4.99
C ASP A 639 24.44 -37.02 4.45
N VAL A 640 23.16 -37.31 4.12
CA VAL A 640 22.20 -36.38 3.48
C VAL A 640 21.15 -35.81 4.44
N PHE A 641 21.22 -36.20 5.72
CA PHE A 641 20.27 -35.78 6.75
C PHE A 641 20.87 -34.73 7.71
N ASP A 642 22.07 -34.24 7.41
CA ASP A 642 22.68 -33.15 8.19
C ASP A 642 21.84 -31.87 7.98
N GLY A 643 21.38 -31.27 9.08
CA GLY A 643 20.56 -30.05 9.05
C GLY A 643 19.07 -30.27 8.75
N VAL A 644 18.62 -31.51 8.55
CA VAL A 644 17.19 -31.82 8.39
C VAL A 644 16.50 -31.74 9.77
N GLY A 645 15.42 -30.96 9.87
CA GLY A 645 14.61 -30.75 11.08
C GLY A 645 14.66 -29.32 11.63
N ALA A 646 13.54 -28.83 12.16
CA ALA A 646 13.48 -27.54 12.84
C ALA A 646 14.32 -27.58 14.14
N PRO A 647 15.01 -26.48 14.51
CA PRO A 647 15.73 -26.40 15.76
C PRO A 647 14.76 -26.49 16.94
N GLY A 648 15.00 -27.44 17.84
CA GLY A 648 14.18 -27.67 19.03
C GLY A 648 14.78 -27.06 20.30
N LEU A 649 14.01 -27.11 21.39
CA LEU A 649 14.43 -26.66 22.72
C LEU A 649 15.70 -27.34 23.26
N ASP A 650 16.13 -28.47 22.69
CA ASP A 650 17.39 -29.12 23.06
C ASP A 650 18.64 -28.45 22.47
N GLU A 651 18.47 -27.61 21.45
CA GLU A 651 19.50 -26.77 20.84
C GLU A 651 19.45 -25.32 21.34
N ALA A 652 18.37 -24.92 22.01
CA ALA A 652 18.13 -23.58 22.50
C ALA A 652 18.77 -23.32 23.88
N ASP A 653 19.18 -22.07 24.11
CA ASP A 653 19.45 -21.52 25.44
C ASP A 653 18.34 -20.54 25.89
N GLY A 654 17.60 -19.96 24.93
CA GLY A 654 16.41 -19.13 25.16
C GLY A 654 15.28 -19.43 24.16
N LEU A 655 14.04 -19.13 24.52
CA LEU A 655 12.87 -19.14 23.64
C LEU A 655 12.10 -17.82 23.77
N VAL A 656 11.71 -17.23 22.63
CA VAL A 656 10.76 -16.12 22.53
C VAL A 656 9.42 -16.68 22.04
N VAL A 657 8.32 -16.25 22.67
CA VAL A 657 6.94 -16.56 22.28
C VAL A 657 6.16 -15.25 22.24
N SER A 658 5.56 -14.92 21.10
CA SER A 658 4.85 -13.66 20.84
C SER A 658 3.38 -13.92 20.53
N SER A 659 2.45 -13.54 21.41
CA SER A 659 1.00 -13.59 21.15
C SER A 659 0.48 -14.84 20.38
N PRO A 660 0.68 -16.08 20.87
CA PRO A 660 0.30 -17.29 20.17
C PRO A 660 -1.22 -17.43 20.04
N SER A 661 -1.73 -17.43 18.80
CA SER A 661 -3.17 -17.63 18.53
C SER A 661 -3.61 -19.08 18.74
N THR A 662 -2.71 -20.05 18.56
CA THR A 662 -2.97 -21.46 18.84
C THR A 662 -2.40 -21.91 20.19
N ALA A 663 -3.15 -22.75 20.90
CA ALA A 663 -2.78 -23.24 22.22
C ALA A 663 -1.70 -24.33 22.17
N PHE A 664 -0.66 -24.17 22.99
CA PHE A 664 0.38 -25.18 23.22
C PHE A 664 -0.22 -26.51 23.71
N SER A 665 0.24 -27.62 23.14
CA SER A 665 -0.12 -28.96 23.57
C SER A 665 0.46 -29.29 24.95
N GLN A 666 -0.09 -30.31 25.61
CA GLN A 666 0.44 -30.75 26.90
C GLN A 666 1.88 -31.26 26.80
N THR A 667 2.30 -31.79 25.64
CA THR A 667 3.68 -32.27 25.45
C THR A 667 4.64 -31.09 25.41
N GLU A 668 4.30 -30.05 24.66
CA GLU A 668 5.09 -28.81 24.59
C GLU A 668 5.18 -28.13 25.95
N LEU A 669 4.06 -28.02 26.68
CA LEU A 669 4.08 -27.48 28.05
C LEU A 669 4.97 -28.29 29.01
N ASP A 670 4.96 -29.62 28.89
CA ASP A 670 5.81 -30.50 29.70
C ASP A 670 7.31 -30.31 29.35
N GLU A 671 7.64 -30.10 28.07
CA GLU A 671 9.02 -29.83 27.62
C GLU A 671 9.47 -28.40 27.95
N LEU A 672 8.60 -27.39 27.89
CA LEU A 672 8.88 -26.03 28.38
C LEU A 672 9.18 -26.03 29.88
N GLU A 673 8.42 -26.78 30.70
CA GLU A 673 8.71 -26.96 32.13
C GLU A 673 10.11 -27.58 32.32
N ALA A 674 10.48 -28.56 31.50
CA ALA A 674 11.79 -29.20 31.56
C ALA A 674 12.92 -28.24 31.13
N PHE A 675 12.73 -27.50 30.05
CA PHE A 675 13.66 -26.51 29.51
C PHE A 675 13.99 -25.42 30.55
N VAL A 676 12.97 -24.79 31.13
CA VAL A 676 13.12 -23.80 32.20
C VAL A 676 13.81 -24.40 33.44
N ALA A 677 13.47 -25.64 33.81
CA ALA A 677 14.08 -26.32 34.95
C ALA A 677 15.57 -26.66 34.74
N ASP A 678 15.98 -26.90 33.49
CA ASP A 678 17.37 -27.18 33.10
C ASP A 678 18.20 -25.90 32.87
N GLY A 679 17.55 -24.74 32.90
CA GLY A 679 18.19 -23.42 32.92
C GLY A 679 17.95 -22.58 31.68
N GLY A 680 17.08 -23.02 30.77
CA GLY A 680 16.63 -22.23 29.63
C GLY A 680 15.88 -20.96 30.05
N ALA A 681 16.01 -19.92 29.24
CA ALA A 681 15.30 -18.66 29.41
C ALA A 681 14.05 -18.59 28.54
N LEU A 682 12.95 -18.05 29.06
CA LEU A 682 11.71 -17.88 28.30
C LEU A 682 11.30 -16.40 28.32
N PHE A 683 11.03 -15.84 27.15
CA PHE A 683 10.57 -14.46 26.98
C PHE A 683 9.18 -14.49 26.33
N LEU A 684 8.18 -14.00 27.06
CA LEU A 684 6.78 -14.04 26.66
C LEU A 684 6.34 -12.61 26.32
N PHE A 685 5.96 -12.36 25.07
CA PHE A 685 5.47 -11.07 24.59
C PHE A 685 3.96 -11.19 24.39
N ASP A 686 3.22 -10.29 25.02
CA ASP A 686 1.76 -10.20 24.92
C ASP A 686 1.39 -8.89 24.24
N GLU A 687 0.36 -8.91 23.41
CA GLU A 687 -0.18 -7.74 22.73
C GLU A 687 -1.45 -7.23 23.42
N SER A 688 -1.73 -5.93 23.25
CA SER A 688 -3.02 -5.37 23.68
C SER A 688 -4.18 -5.95 22.90
N ASP A 689 -5.37 -6.03 23.51
CA ASP A 689 -6.60 -6.47 22.85
C ASP A 689 -7.25 -5.41 21.94
N PHE A 690 -6.59 -4.25 21.74
CA PHE A 690 -7.10 -3.13 20.98
C PHE A 690 -7.18 -3.43 19.47
N GLY A 691 -8.27 -3.01 18.82
CA GLY A 691 -8.41 -3.06 17.35
C GLY A 691 -9.12 -4.29 16.78
N GLY A 692 -9.34 -5.36 17.55
CA GLY A 692 -10.18 -6.48 17.09
C GLY A 692 -9.64 -7.27 15.88
N GLN A 693 -8.34 -7.18 15.59
CA GLN A 693 -7.74 -7.80 14.40
C GLN A 693 -7.58 -9.34 14.50
N GLY A 694 -7.88 -9.95 15.65
CA GLY A 694 -8.17 -11.38 15.76
C GLY A 694 -9.65 -11.68 15.45
N ASN A 695 -9.91 -12.32 14.31
CA ASN A 695 -11.16 -12.98 13.89
C ASN A 695 -12.39 -12.81 14.83
N SER A 696 -13.25 -11.84 14.50
CA SER A 696 -14.51 -11.52 15.23
C SER A 696 -15.58 -12.64 15.30
N GLU A 697 -15.26 -13.89 14.95
CA GLU A 697 -16.10 -15.06 15.25
C GLU A 697 -15.64 -15.88 16.48
N THR A 698 -14.42 -15.69 17.01
CA THR A 698 -13.87 -16.50 18.14
C THR A 698 -13.42 -15.72 19.39
N GLY A 699 -13.13 -14.42 19.30
CA GLY A 699 -12.56 -13.64 20.42
C GLY A 699 -11.03 -13.76 20.50
N PHE A 700 -10.37 -12.79 21.13
CA PHE A 700 -8.92 -12.80 21.39
C PHE A 700 -8.59 -13.91 22.41
N ASP A 701 -7.96 -14.99 21.94
CA ASP A 701 -7.57 -16.16 22.75
C ASP A 701 -6.04 -16.17 23.07
N GLU A 702 -5.26 -15.24 22.52
CA GLU A 702 -3.80 -15.10 22.59
C GLU A 702 -3.32 -14.91 24.05
N THR A 703 -3.85 -13.91 24.76
CA THR A 703 -3.58 -13.70 26.19
C THR A 703 -3.93 -14.93 27.04
N ALA A 704 -4.95 -15.70 26.64
CA ALA A 704 -5.33 -16.93 27.33
C ALA A 704 -4.32 -18.05 27.09
N ASN A 705 -3.76 -18.16 25.88
CA ASN A 705 -2.73 -19.13 25.51
C ASN A 705 -1.41 -18.83 26.25
N LEU A 706 -0.97 -17.57 26.34
CA LEU A 706 0.19 -17.18 27.16
C LEU A 706 -0.02 -17.48 28.64
N ASN A 707 -1.22 -17.21 29.14
CA ASN A 707 -1.57 -17.53 30.52
C ASN A 707 -1.62 -19.04 30.79
N ALA A 708 -1.86 -19.88 29.79
CA ALA A 708 -1.75 -21.34 29.90
C ALA A 708 -0.29 -21.79 30.09
N ILE A 709 0.67 -21.16 29.41
CA ILE A 709 2.11 -21.35 29.65
C ILE A 709 2.46 -20.92 31.08
N ALA A 710 2.00 -19.73 31.49
CA ALA A 710 2.25 -19.21 32.84
C ALA A 710 1.66 -20.12 33.95
N ASP A 711 0.50 -20.73 33.70
CA ASP A 711 -0.11 -21.73 34.57
C ASP A 711 0.68 -23.04 34.64
N ALA A 712 1.21 -23.53 33.51
CA ALA A 712 2.02 -24.74 33.46
C ALA A 712 3.34 -24.57 34.24
N LEU A 713 3.95 -23.39 34.16
CA LEU A 713 5.21 -23.05 34.83
C LEU A 713 5.04 -22.55 36.29
N ASP A 714 3.80 -22.38 36.77
CA ASP A 714 3.47 -21.85 38.11
C ASP A 714 4.05 -20.44 38.36
N LEU A 715 3.99 -19.54 37.35
CA LEU A 715 4.61 -18.22 37.41
C LEU A 715 3.92 -17.26 38.41
N ASP A 716 4.70 -16.32 38.95
CA ASP A 716 4.24 -15.26 39.86
C ASP A 716 3.53 -14.06 39.18
N PHE A 717 3.27 -14.11 37.86
CA PHE A 717 2.47 -13.12 37.11
C PHE A 717 1.63 -13.76 35.99
N ARG A 718 0.64 -13.03 35.48
CA ARG A 718 -0.21 -13.37 34.33
C ARG A 718 -0.37 -12.14 33.43
N PHE A 719 -0.74 -12.34 32.18
CA PHE A 719 -1.07 -11.28 31.22
C PHE A 719 -2.54 -10.85 31.35
N ASN A 720 -2.82 -9.57 31.17
CA ASN A 720 -4.15 -8.97 31.25
C ASN A 720 -4.66 -8.72 29.83
N SER A 721 -5.95 -8.95 29.58
CA SER A 721 -6.55 -8.71 28.27
C SER A 721 -6.98 -7.26 28.16
N ASP A 722 -6.04 -6.32 28.08
CA ASP A 722 -6.35 -4.88 28.12
C ASP A 722 -5.48 -4.03 27.21
N GLN A 723 -5.84 -2.74 27.14
CA GLN A 723 -5.00 -1.69 26.60
C GLN A 723 -4.55 -0.75 27.72
N VAL A 724 -3.27 -0.37 27.71
CA VAL A 724 -2.72 0.71 28.52
C VAL A 724 -2.53 1.95 27.64
N ASN A 725 -3.00 3.11 28.11
CA ASN A 725 -2.70 4.41 27.52
C ASN A 725 -2.05 5.33 28.56
N ASP A 726 -1.29 6.32 28.09
CA ASP A 726 -0.68 7.35 28.93
C ASP A 726 -1.72 8.36 29.48
N GLY A 727 -1.24 9.38 30.21
CA GLY A 727 -2.10 10.41 30.79
C GLY A 727 -2.84 11.31 29.80
N ASP A 728 -2.37 11.41 28.56
CA ASP A 728 -2.93 12.22 27.48
C ASP A 728 -3.86 11.40 26.56
N GLY A 729 -3.84 10.07 26.70
CA GLY A 729 -4.69 9.11 25.99
C GLY A 729 -3.99 8.43 24.82
N GLU A 730 -2.67 8.57 24.68
CA GLU A 730 -1.85 7.91 23.66
C GLU A 730 -1.51 6.47 24.08
N PHE A 731 -1.33 5.58 23.11
CA PHE A 731 -1.06 4.16 23.34
C PHE A 731 0.42 3.77 23.15
N ASP A 732 1.29 4.73 22.81
CA ASP A 732 2.75 4.61 22.87
C ASP A 732 3.25 5.18 24.21
N ILE A 733 3.68 4.30 25.11
CA ILE A 733 3.98 4.65 26.49
C ILE A 733 5.49 4.70 26.71
N GLU A 734 6.05 5.90 26.76
CA GLU A 734 7.39 6.10 27.30
C GLU A 734 7.34 6.14 28.85
N THR A 735 8.09 5.25 29.50
CA THR A 735 8.17 5.21 30.97
C THR A 735 9.59 5.32 31.52
N THR A 736 9.74 6.17 32.54
CA THR A 736 10.95 6.27 33.37
C THR A 736 10.79 5.54 34.70
N ASN A 737 9.69 4.81 34.89
CA ASN A 737 9.34 4.12 36.14
C ASN A 737 10.00 2.72 36.21
N LEU A 738 11.33 2.72 36.30
CA LEU A 738 12.18 1.53 36.21
C LEU A 738 12.52 0.95 37.59
N ASN A 739 12.36 -0.37 37.79
CA ASN A 739 12.73 -1.04 39.05
C ASN A 739 14.23 -1.34 39.13
N THR A 740 15.02 -0.34 39.54
CA THR A 740 16.49 -0.47 39.73
C THR A 740 16.95 -1.49 40.80
N ALA A 741 16.04 -2.29 41.39
CA ALA A 741 16.42 -3.49 42.12
C ALA A 741 16.92 -4.61 41.20
N PHE A 742 16.50 -4.60 39.93
CA PHE A 742 17.00 -5.44 38.85
C PHE A 742 18.19 -4.75 38.15
N ASP A 743 19.14 -5.56 37.66
CA ASP A 743 20.40 -5.08 37.09
C ASP A 743 20.34 -4.94 35.54
N TYR A 744 19.14 -4.81 34.94
CA TYR A 744 18.92 -4.80 33.47
C TYR A 744 19.02 -3.42 32.81
N PHE A 745 19.17 -2.36 33.60
CA PHE A 745 19.12 -0.97 33.13
C PHE A 745 20.51 -0.36 32.93
N ALA A 746 21.51 -1.18 32.63
CA ALA A 746 22.87 -0.70 32.38
C ALA A 746 22.99 -0.26 30.91
N GLU A 747 23.50 0.95 30.68
CA GLU A 747 23.84 1.43 29.33
C GLU A 747 24.97 0.56 28.75
N ARG A 748 24.85 0.19 27.48
CA ARG A 748 25.81 -0.58 26.69
C ARG A 748 26.74 0.36 25.93
N GLU A 749 27.95 -0.11 25.58
CA GLU A 749 28.89 0.73 24.82
C GLU A 749 28.46 0.89 23.35
N GLU A 750 27.58 0.02 22.88
CA GLU A 750 27.04 -0.05 21.52
C GLU A 750 25.51 -0.10 21.63
N SER A 751 24.80 0.56 20.71
CA SER A 751 23.33 0.59 20.56
C SER A 751 23.03 0.66 19.07
N ILE A 752 21.87 0.14 18.67
CA ILE A 752 21.37 0.12 17.29
C ILE A 752 20.82 1.50 16.91
N GLY A 753 20.17 2.18 17.86
CA GLY A 753 19.46 3.43 17.63
C GLY A 753 20.38 4.53 17.11
N ILE A 754 19.95 5.18 16.03
CA ILE A 754 20.60 6.39 15.55
C ILE A 754 19.98 7.58 16.29
N GLU A 755 20.78 8.29 17.09
CA GLU A 755 20.38 9.61 17.58
C GLU A 755 20.40 10.61 16.40
N PHE A 756 19.25 10.80 15.76
CA PHE A 756 19.09 11.75 14.67
C PHE A 756 19.23 13.20 15.18
N ASP A 757 20.06 14.01 14.51
CA ASP A 757 20.24 15.44 14.76
C ASP A 757 19.69 16.21 13.55
N PRO A 758 18.81 17.22 13.75
CA PRO A 758 18.22 17.97 12.63
C PRO A 758 19.27 18.69 11.77
N GLY A 759 20.47 18.94 12.30
CA GLY A 759 21.55 19.64 11.61
C GLY A 759 22.51 18.76 10.80
N GLU A 760 22.32 17.44 10.80
CA GLU A 760 23.18 16.46 10.11
C GLU A 760 22.46 15.83 8.89
N GLU A 761 23.22 15.11 8.07
CA GLU A 761 22.70 14.38 6.91
C GLU A 761 22.91 12.88 7.14
N TYR A 762 21.90 12.08 6.78
CA TYR A 762 21.90 10.62 6.93
C TYR A 762 21.79 9.97 5.56
N TYR A 763 22.44 8.83 5.38
CA TYR A 763 22.47 8.09 4.11
C TYR A 763 21.95 6.68 4.36
N GLY A 764 21.29 6.10 3.37
CA GLY A 764 20.69 4.78 3.47
C GLY A 764 20.21 4.26 2.13
N ARG A 765 19.56 3.10 2.15
CA ARG A 765 18.90 2.46 1.02
C ARG A 765 17.41 2.30 1.34
N VAL A 766 16.55 2.56 0.36
CA VAL A 766 15.13 2.20 0.48
C VAL A 766 15.01 0.67 0.42
N VAL A 767 14.40 0.07 1.44
CA VAL A 767 14.19 -1.38 1.54
C VAL A 767 12.73 -1.80 1.43
N ARG A 768 11.82 -0.83 1.52
CA ARG A 768 10.38 -1.03 1.33
C ARG A 768 9.72 0.28 0.92
N VAL A 769 8.76 0.21 0.01
CA VAL A 769 7.88 1.33 -0.33
C VAL A 769 6.47 0.95 0.11
N PHE A 770 5.88 1.73 1.01
CA PHE A 770 4.50 1.51 1.44
C PHE A 770 3.52 2.16 0.46
N ASP A 771 3.80 3.41 0.11
CA ASP A 771 3.00 4.24 -0.79
C ASP A 771 3.83 5.42 -1.33
N GLY A 772 3.16 6.38 -1.99
CA GLY A 772 3.80 7.56 -2.57
C GLY A 772 4.54 8.48 -1.57
N ASP A 773 4.21 8.43 -0.27
CA ASP A 773 4.76 9.35 0.73
C ASP A 773 5.42 8.67 1.94
N THR A 774 5.44 7.33 1.98
CA THR A 774 5.99 6.55 3.09
C THR A 774 6.89 5.42 2.57
N VAL A 775 8.12 5.38 3.06
CA VAL A 775 9.13 4.36 2.72
C VAL A 775 9.88 3.89 3.95
N GLU A 776 10.41 2.68 3.93
CA GLU A 776 11.36 2.20 4.92
C GLU A 776 12.79 2.33 4.39
N VAL A 777 13.70 2.80 5.26
CA VAL A 777 15.10 3.03 4.89
C VAL A 777 16.02 2.26 5.83
N GLU A 778 16.89 1.44 5.25
CA GLU A 778 18.08 0.90 5.91
C GLU A 778 19.20 1.94 5.86
N PHE A 779 19.53 2.52 7.01
CA PHE A 779 20.57 3.54 7.13
C PHE A 779 21.97 2.92 7.14
N ASP A 780 22.93 3.63 6.56
CA ASP A 780 24.36 3.30 6.61
C ASP A 780 24.90 3.45 8.06
N SER A 781 24.55 2.50 8.92
CA SER A 781 24.90 2.43 10.34
C SER A 781 25.86 1.26 10.60
N GLU A 782 26.20 1.00 11.86
CA GLU A 782 26.99 -0.19 12.23
C GLU A 782 26.13 -1.46 12.28
N TYR A 783 24.80 -1.30 12.35
CA TYR A 783 23.82 -2.37 12.58
C TYR A 783 22.71 -2.40 11.53
N ASP A 784 22.95 -1.84 10.34
CA ASP A 784 21.97 -1.79 9.24
C ASP A 784 20.57 -1.34 9.72
N TYR A 785 20.56 -0.28 10.54
CA TYR A 785 19.37 0.22 11.23
C TYR A 785 18.29 0.61 10.23
N ARG A 786 17.10 0.03 10.36
CA ARG A 786 15.92 0.37 9.54
C ARG A 786 14.96 1.28 10.31
N ASP A 787 14.31 2.18 9.58
CA ASP A 787 13.25 3.03 10.12
C ASP A 787 12.32 3.52 9.00
N VAL A 788 11.07 3.80 9.37
CA VAL A 788 10.04 4.29 8.46
C VAL A 788 10.12 5.81 8.34
N VAL A 789 10.25 6.29 7.12
CA VAL A 789 10.26 7.71 6.76
C VAL A 789 8.92 8.09 6.16
N ARG A 790 8.15 8.93 6.88
CA ARG A 790 7.03 9.68 6.30
C ARG A 790 7.57 11.00 5.75
N HIS A 791 7.39 11.19 4.45
CA HIS A 791 7.95 12.36 3.78
C HIS A 791 7.29 13.65 4.27
N LEU A 792 8.10 14.59 4.72
CA LEU A 792 7.59 15.85 5.26
C LEU A 792 7.11 16.80 4.15
N GLY A 793 5.93 17.38 4.35
CA GLY A 793 5.45 18.58 3.64
C GLY A 793 4.53 18.31 2.44
N PHE A 794 4.22 17.05 2.14
CA PHE A 794 3.22 16.68 1.14
C PHE A 794 2.39 15.50 1.62
N ASP A 795 1.29 15.26 0.93
CA ASP A 795 0.37 14.16 1.16
C ASP A 795 -0.15 13.65 -0.19
N THR A 796 -0.17 12.35 -0.39
CA THR A 796 -0.72 11.72 -1.60
C THR A 796 -2.19 11.39 -1.41
N ALA A 797 -2.91 11.17 -2.52
CA ALA A 797 -4.25 10.62 -2.41
C ALA A 797 -4.17 9.19 -1.86
N GLU A 798 -5.17 8.81 -1.08
CA GLU A 798 -5.27 7.50 -0.42
C GLU A 798 -5.41 6.38 -1.47
N THR A 799 -4.81 5.22 -1.18
CA THR A 799 -4.89 4.00 -2.00
C THR A 799 -5.74 2.92 -1.33
N GLY A 800 -6.26 1.98 -2.12
CA GLY A 800 -6.98 0.80 -1.61
C GLY A 800 -8.38 1.11 -1.06
N ASP A 801 -8.75 0.48 0.06
CA ASP A 801 -10.09 0.58 0.67
C ASP A 801 -10.32 1.87 1.49
N VAL A 802 -9.26 2.67 1.69
CA VAL A 802 -9.33 3.94 2.41
C VAL A 802 -9.97 5.00 1.51
N SER A 803 -10.95 5.74 2.04
CA SER A 803 -11.71 6.71 1.24
C SER A 803 -11.00 8.06 1.19
N ASN A 804 -10.67 8.53 -0.01
CA ASN A 804 -10.23 9.90 -0.24
C ASN A 804 -11.26 10.95 0.20
N GLU A 805 -10.77 12.06 0.76
CA GLU A 805 -11.59 13.21 1.16
C GLU A 805 -11.50 14.35 0.16
N ILE A 806 -12.52 14.51 -0.69
CA ILE A 806 -12.54 15.59 -1.68
C ILE A 806 -12.38 16.97 -1.05
N HIS A 807 -12.65 17.20 0.23
CA HIS A 807 -12.59 18.54 0.82
C HIS A 807 -11.16 19.10 0.92
N GLU A 808 -10.13 18.24 0.86
CA GLU A 808 -8.71 18.59 0.96
C GLU A 808 -8.08 19.04 -0.38
N TRP A 809 -8.64 18.60 -1.51
CA TRP A 809 -8.02 18.71 -2.85
C TRP A 809 -8.53 19.87 -3.72
N PHE A 810 -7.91 21.05 -3.66
CA PHE A 810 -8.39 22.29 -4.31
C PHE A 810 -9.10 22.10 -5.67
N GLY A 811 -10.38 22.46 -5.73
CA GLY A 811 -11.17 22.41 -6.97
C GLY A 811 -11.45 21.02 -7.56
N VAL A 812 -10.99 19.93 -6.95
CA VAL A 812 -11.28 18.55 -7.38
C VAL A 812 -12.54 18.04 -6.68
N GLU A 813 -13.49 17.52 -7.45
CA GLU A 813 -14.78 16.97 -6.96
C GLU A 813 -14.98 15.50 -7.37
N ASP A 814 -13.92 14.85 -7.86
CA ASP A 814 -13.93 13.50 -8.43
C ASP A 814 -13.10 12.55 -7.55
N ILE A 815 -13.77 11.62 -6.87
CA ILE A 815 -13.13 10.63 -5.99
C ILE A 815 -12.40 9.55 -6.80
N GLU A 816 -12.94 9.16 -7.96
CA GLU A 816 -12.30 8.12 -8.79
C GLU A 816 -10.95 8.61 -9.30
N HIS A 817 -10.90 9.89 -9.70
CA HIS A 817 -9.65 10.57 -10.06
C HIS A 817 -8.64 10.62 -8.91
N LEU A 818 -9.08 10.84 -7.67
CA LEU A 818 -8.16 10.83 -6.52
C LEU A 818 -7.60 9.43 -6.26
N ASN A 819 -8.43 8.39 -6.33
CA ASN A 819 -7.97 7.01 -6.16
C ASN A 819 -6.91 6.64 -7.22
N GLU A 820 -7.18 6.97 -8.49
CA GLU A 820 -6.24 6.76 -9.60
C GLU A 820 -4.91 7.50 -9.34
N TRP A 821 -4.97 8.73 -8.85
CA TRP A 821 -3.76 9.50 -8.56
C TRP A 821 -3.02 9.06 -7.30
N GLY A 822 -3.69 8.39 -6.37
CA GLY A 822 -3.05 7.66 -5.27
C GLY A 822 -2.20 6.52 -5.80
N GLU A 823 -2.78 5.67 -6.65
CA GLU A 823 -2.08 4.56 -7.31
C GLU A 823 -0.90 5.07 -8.16
N ASN A 824 -1.10 6.14 -8.93
CA ASN A 824 -0.04 6.77 -9.72
C ASN A 824 1.11 7.33 -8.86
N ALA A 825 0.81 7.85 -7.67
CA ALA A 825 1.84 8.34 -6.75
C ALA A 825 2.67 7.20 -6.16
N THR A 826 2.04 6.08 -5.80
CA THR A 826 2.72 4.87 -5.35
C THR A 826 3.55 4.24 -6.46
N ALA A 827 3.01 4.14 -7.69
CA ALA A 827 3.74 3.64 -8.84
C ALA A 827 4.97 4.50 -9.17
N PHE A 828 4.86 5.83 -9.03
CA PHE A 828 6.01 6.72 -9.19
C PHE A 828 7.05 6.52 -8.09
N ALA A 829 6.63 6.26 -6.85
CA ALA A 829 7.57 5.94 -5.77
C ALA A 829 8.34 4.65 -6.06
N LEU A 830 7.66 3.59 -6.50
CA LEU A 830 8.28 2.32 -6.90
C LEU A 830 9.27 2.53 -8.05
N ASP A 831 8.85 3.13 -9.17
CA ASP A 831 9.71 3.40 -10.33
C ASP A 831 10.99 4.16 -9.97
N VAL A 832 10.89 5.13 -9.06
CA VAL A 832 12.06 5.91 -8.63
C VAL A 832 12.89 5.13 -7.61
N MET A 833 12.28 4.44 -6.65
CA MET A 833 12.95 3.95 -5.44
C MET A 833 13.29 2.46 -5.46
N THR A 834 12.72 1.64 -6.34
CA THR A 834 12.91 0.18 -6.32
C THR A 834 13.38 -0.33 -7.69
N PRO A 835 13.88 -1.58 -7.77
CA PRO A 835 14.06 -2.28 -9.04
C PRO A 835 12.72 -2.53 -9.76
N ASP A 836 12.80 -2.84 -11.06
CA ASP A 836 11.62 -3.22 -11.85
C ASP A 836 11.00 -4.51 -11.29
N GLY A 837 9.67 -4.55 -11.19
CA GLY A 837 8.93 -5.72 -10.70
C GLY A 837 8.76 -5.82 -9.19
N THR A 838 9.09 -4.75 -8.44
CA THR A 838 8.78 -4.64 -7.00
C THR A 838 7.37 -4.11 -6.79
N ASP A 839 6.62 -4.74 -5.88
CA ASP A 839 5.29 -4.31 -5.46
C ASP A 839 5.34 -3.49 -4.16
N ALA A 840 4.28 -2.71 -3.93
CA ALA A 840 4.13 -1.95 -2.70
C ALA A 840 3.99 -2.89 -1.50
N GLY A 841 4.80 -2.67 -0.47
CA GLY A 841 4.84 -3.51 0.72
C GLY A 841 5.89 -4.61 0.71
N ASP A 842 6.56 -4.89 -0.42
CA ASP A 842 7.69 -5.83 -0.49
C ASP A 842 8.82 -5.38 0.44
N THR A 843 9.33 -6.31 1.25
CA THR A 843 10.45 -6.10 2.18
C THR A 843 11.78 -6.46 1.54
N ASP A 844 12.89 -6.03 2.15
CA ASP A 844 14.26 -6.36 1.72
C ASP A 844 14.59 -6.01 0.26
N VAL A 845 13.90 -5.02 -0.28
CA VAL A 845 14.13 -4.53 -1.63
C VAL A 845 15.51 -3.88 -1.69
N GLU A 846 16.30 -4.25 -2.69
CA GLU A 846 17.58 -3.59 -2.98
C GLU A 846 17.35 -2.23 -3.69
N GLY A 847 16.61 -1.34 -3.03
CA GLY A 847 16.10 -0.08 -3.58
C GLY A 847 17.17 1.01 -3.71
N ARG A 848 16.76 2.24 -4.03
CA ARG A 848 17.66 3.34 -4.37
C ARG A 848 18.42 3.85 -3.15
N ARG A 849 19.66 4.27 -3.36
CA ARG A 849 20.44 5.02 -2.35
C ARG A 849 19.90 6.44 -2.17
N ILE A 850 19.65 6.81 -0.91
CA ILE A 850 19.07 8.10 -0.54
C ILE A 850 19.93 8.88 0.45
N LYS A 851 19.65 10.17 0.54
CA LYS A 851 20.13 11.07 1.59
C LYS A 851 18.93 11.72 2.27
N LEU A 852 18.82 11.54 3.57
CA LEU A 852 17.78 12.10 4.42
C LEU A 852 18.28 13.34 5.19
N THR A 853 17.41 14.35 5.28
CA THR A 853 17.62 15.58 6.07
C THR A 853 16.33 15.99 6.76
N PHE A 854 16.40 16.74 7.86
CA PHE A 854 15.22 17.11 8.66
C PHE A 854 14.92 18.60 8.60
N ASP A 855 13.69 18.99 8.98
CA ASP A 855 13.29 20.40 9.09
C ASP A 855 13.77 21.03 10.41
N ASP A 856 14.05 22.34 10.37
CA ASP A 856 14.52 23.10 11.54
C ASP A 856 13.38 23.46 12.52
N VAL A 857 12.11 23.28 12.10
CA VAL A 857 10.91 23.71 12.85
C VAL A 857 10.10 22.53 13.38
N GLU A 858 9.90 21.51 12.55
CA GLU A 858 9.18 20.28 12.92
C GLU A 858 10.03 19.33 13.79
N PRO A 859 9.41 18.48 14.61
CA PRO A 859 10.12 17.39 15.28
C PRO A 859 10.69 16.40 14.25
N ILE A 860 11.71 15.65 14.66
CA ILE A 860 12.30 14.59 13.83
C ILE A 860 11.29 13.46 13.57
N ARG A 861 10.45 13.14 14.56
CA ARG A 861 9.45 12.07 14.48
C ARG A 861 8.04 12.63 14.53
N GLY A 862 7.13 11.98 13.81
CA GLY A 862 5.69 12.24 13.84
C GLY A 862 5.01 11.54 15.02
N ASN A 863 3.68 11.70 15.12
CA ASN A 863 2.90 11.14 16.22
C ASN A 863 2.84 9.59 16.21
N TYR A 864 3.18 8.97 15.08
CA TYR A 864 3.24 7.51 14.91
C TYR A 864 4.69 6.99 14.95
N GLY A 865 5.62 7.69 15.58
CA GLY A 865 7.04 7.29 15.67
C GLY A 865 7.86 7.45 14.39
N ARG A 866 7.24 7.53 13.20
CA ARG A 866 7.94 7.65 11.90
C ARG A 866 8.82 8.90 11.78
N LEU A 867 9.96 8.78 11.10
CA LEU A 867 10.84 9.91 10.76
C LEU A 867 10.18 10.87 9.78
N LEU A 868 10.27 12.18 10.04
CA LEU A 868 9.75 13.27 9.20
C LEU A 868 10.88 13.96 8.45
N GLY A 869 11.14 13.55 7.21
CA GLY A 869 12.33 13.99 6.48
C GLY A 869 12.10 14.48 5.06
N TYR A 870 13.12 15.19 4.56
CA TYR A 870 13.31 15.50 3.14
C TYR A 870 14.30 14.50 2.54
N MET A 871 13.80 13.67 1.64
CA MET A 871 14.58 12.65 0.97
C MET A 871 15.15 13.17 -0.35
N HIS A 872 16.43 12.88 -0.57
CA HIS A 872 17.15 13.25 -1.77
C HIS A 872 17.76 12.01 -2.42
N TYR A 873 17.75 11.96 -3.75
CA TYR A 873 18.36 10.86 -4.50
C TYR A 873 19.18 11.39 -5.69
N ASP A 874 20.09 10.55 -6.19
CA ASP A 874 20.80 10.82 -7.43
C ASP A 874 19.98 10.28 -8.61
N PRO A 875 19.53 11.13 -9.55
CA PRO A 875 18.69 10.69 -10.64
C PRO A 875 19.44 9.83 -11.67
N ASP A 876 20.77 9.92 -11.73
CA ASP A 876 21.61 9.26 -12.73
C ASP A 876 22.27 7.96 -12.18
N ASP A 877 22.21 7.71 -10.87
CA ASP A 877 22.88 6.58 -10.21
C ASP A 877 22.01 5.98 -9.09
N PHE A 878 21.48 4.79 -9.32
CA PHE A 878 20.60 4.09 -8.37
C PHE A 878 21.34 3.66 -7.10
N ASP A 879 22.64 3.35 -7.21
CA ASP A 879 23.50 2.91 -6.11
C ASP A 879 24.58 3.97 -5.79
N ALA A 880 24.14 5.23 -5.66
CA ALA A 880 25.03 6.36 -5.43
C ALA A 880 25.87 6.23 -4.15
N ASP A 881 27.17 6.53 -4.24
CA ASP A 881 28.09 6.53 -3.10
C ASP A 881 27.83 7.75 -2.18
N PRO A 882 27.61 7.57 -0.86
CA PRO A 882 27.33 8.66 0.08
C PRO A 882 28.36 9.80 0.09
N GLY A 883 29.63 9.49 -0.23
CA GLY A 883 30.71 10.46 -0.23
C GLY A 883 30.89 11.23 -1.54
N THR A 884 30.27 10.79 -2.64
CA THR A 884 30.52 11.32 -3.99
C THR A 884 29.29 11.48 -4.90
N GLY A 885 28.14 10.91 -4.53
CA GLY A 885 26.87 11.08 -5.23
C GLY A 885 26.37 12.52 -5.24
N ASP A 886 25.55 12.88 -6.23
CA ASP A 886 25.06 14.25 -6.41
C ASP A 886 23.85 14.55 -5.52
N TYR A 887 23.02 13.53 -5.20
CA TYR A 887 21.78 13.61 -4.40
C TYR A 887 21.00 14.91 -4.66
N SER A 888 20.80 15.21 -5.95
CA SER A 888 20.40 16.55 -6.42
C SER A 888 18.91 16.72 -6.63
N VAL A 889 18.16 15.62 -6.65
CA VAL A 889 16.69 15.64 -6.70
C VAL A 889 16.16 15.44 -5.29
N GLU A 890 15.32 16.37 -4.86
CA GLU A 890 14.55 16.27 -3.62
C GLU A 890 13.19 15.67 -3.96
N TYR A 891 12.97 14.43 -3.52
CA TYR A 891 11.76 13.66 -3.84
C TYR A 891 10.49 14.38 -3.36
N ASN A 892 10.48 14.90 -2.13
CA ASN A 892 9.32 15.60 -1.57
C ASN A 892 8.83 16.75 -2.44
N ARG A 893 9.78 17.56 -2.93
CA ARG A 893 9.47 18.70 -3.77
C ARG A 893 9.11 18.29 -5.20
N GLN A 894 9.63 17.17 -5.69
CA GLN A 894 9.30 16.61 -6.99
C GLN A 894 7.85 16.10 -7.02
N MET A 895 7.41 15.37 -5.99
CA MET A 895 6.03 14.88 -5.87
C MET A 895 5.00 16.01 -6.03
N VAL A 896 5.22 17.13 -5.34
CA VAL A 896 4.37 18.32 -5.45
C VAL A 896 4.51 19.01 -6.82
N ALA A 897 5.73 19.09 -7.38
CA ALA A 897 5.98 19.80 -8.64
C ALA A 897 5.39 19.10 -9.87
N GLU A 898 5.36 17.78 -9.87
CA GLU A 898 4.80 16.96 -10.95
C GLU A 898 3.30 16.68 -10.75
N GLY A 899 2.75 16.98 -9.57
CA GLY A 899 1.33 16.87 -9.28
C GLY A 899 0.89 15.48 -8.84
N TYR A 900 1.78 14.69 -8.24
CA TYR A 900 1.43 13.43 -7.57
C TYR A 900 0.85 13.65 -6.17
N ALA A 901 1.12 14.81 -5.56
CA ALA A 901 0.75 15.11 -4.19
C ALA A 901 0.26 16.54 -4.00
N ARG A 902 -0.56 16.75 -2.96
CA ARG A 902 -0.87 18.06 -2.40
C ARG A 902 0.16 18.46 -1.35
N VAL A 903 0.22 19.74 -1.03
CA VAL A 903 1.00 20.22 0.13
C VAL A 903 0.21 19.96 1.40
N TYR A 904 0.79 19.17 2.29
CA TYR A 904 0.28 19.00 3.64
C TYR A 904 0.59 20.27 4.43
N SER A 905 -0.43 21.08 4.68
CA SER A 905 -0.29 22.45 5.20
C SER A 905 -0.05 22.47 6.73
N SER A 906 1.06 21.86 7.16
CA SER A 906 1.54 21.89 8.54
C SER A 906 2.45 23.10 8.84
N GLY A 907 3.13 23.09 10.00
CA GLY A 907 3.93 24.21 10.51
C GLY A 907 5.37 24.29 9.97
N PHE A 908 5.73 23.42 9.02
CA PHE A 908 7.12 23.21 8.59
C PHE A 908 7.78 24.45 7.97
N GLY A 909 9.11 24.54 8.13
CA GLY A 909 9.89 25.73 7.79
C GLY A 909 9.91 26.08 6.30
N ARG A 910 9.68 25.09 5.43
CA ARG A 910 9.70 25.24 3.96
C ARG A 910 8.31 25.27 3.31
N HIS A 911 7.24 25.36 4.11
CA HIS A 911 5.86 25.35 3.63
C HIS A 911 5.60 26.29 2.45
N ASP A 912 6.02 27.55 2.56
CA ASP A 912 5.72 28.55 1.53
C ASP A 912 6.48 28.30 0.21
N GLU A 913 7.60 27.57 0.26
CA GLU A 913 8.28 27.08 -0.94
C GLU A 913 7.44 26.01 -1.64
N PHE A 914 6.93 25.04 -0.87
CA PHE A 914 6.12 23.93 -1.35
C PHE A 914 4.77 24.42 -1.88
N ALA A 915 4.09 25.28 -1.14
CA ALA A 915 2.83 25.90 -1.58
C ALA A 915 3.00 26.66 -2.91
N ALA A 916 4.13 27.36 -3.12
CA ALA A 916 4.39 28.03 -4.39
C ALA A 916 4.61 27.04 -5.56
N VAL A 917 5.11 25.83 -5.28
CA VAL A 917 5.28 24.75 -6.26
C VAL A 917 3.94 24.11 -6.59
N GLU A 918 3.12 23.81 -5.59
CA GLU A 918 1.75 23.31 -5.77
C GLU A 918 0.91 24.27 -6.59
N GLU A 919 0.95 25.58 -6.28
CA GLU A 919 0.26 26.61 -7.06
C GLU A 919 0.66 26.60 -8.55
N ALA A 920 1.92 26.27 -8.86
CA ALA A 920 2.37 26.16 -10.23
C ALA A 920 1.86 24.86 -10.89
N ALA A 921 1.89 23.73 -10.18
CA ALA A 921 1.36 22.46 -10.66
C ALA A 921 -0.16 22.54 -10.92
N LEU A 922 -0.89 23.15 -9.99
CA LEU A 922 -2.32 23.43 -10.07
C LEU A 922 -2.65 24.34 -11.24
N ALA A 923 -1.91 25.44 -11.43
CA ALA A 923 -2.13 26.35 -12.56
C ALA A 923 -1.81 25.71 -13.92
N ASP A 924 -0.89 24.75 -13.96
CA ASP A 924 -0.53 24.00 -15.15
C ASP A 924 -1.44 22.76 -15.38
N GLY A 925 -2.30 22.42 -14.41
CA GLY A 925 -3.18 21.24 -14.45
C GLY A 925 -2.40 19.93 -14.46
N ARG A 926 -1.29 19.85 -13.71
CA ARG A 926 -0.43 18.66 -13.68
C ARG A 926 -0.96 17.62 -12.72
N GLY A 927 -0.82 16.38 -13.13
CA GLY A 927 -1.19 15.20 -12.37
C GLY A 927 -2.61 15.26 -11.78
N VAL A 928 -2.70 15.09 -10.47
CA VAL A 928 -3.96 15.15 -9.70
C VAL A 928 -4.74 16.45 -9.97
N TRP A 929 -4.05 17.55 -10.28
CA TRP A 929 -4.67 18.85 -10.54
C TRP A 929 -5.32 18.97 -11.92
N SER A 930 -5.18 17.97 -12.81
CA SER A 930 -5.84 17.97 -14.11
C SER A 930 -7.37 17.94 -14.02
N ALA A 931 -7.93 17.45 -12.90
CA ALA A 931 -9.35 17.46 -12.59
C ALA A 931 -9.82 18.74 -11.85
N ALA A 932 -8.92 19.67 -11.51
CA ALA A 932 -9.30 20.86 -10.74
C ALA A 932 -10.17 21.82 -11.57
N ASP A 933 -11.42 22.00 -11.16
CA ASP A 933 -12.36 22.95 -11.75
C ASP A 933 -13.09 23.78 -10.68
N PHE A 934 -12.49 24.92 -10.32
CA PHE A 934 -13.07 25.86 -9.36
C PHE A 934 -14.43 26.44 -9.80
N ASP A 935 -14.75 26.46 -11.10
CA ASP A 935 -16.06 26.93 -11.59
C ASP A 935 -17.14 25.85 -11.41
N ALA A 936 -16.75 24.57 -11.24
CA ALA A 936 -17.65 23.45 -10.97
C ALA A 936 -18.02 23.32 -9.48
N VAL A 937 -17.18 23.83 -8.57
CA VAL A 937 -17.46 23.82 -7.13
C VAL A 937 -18.74 24.60 -6.84
N LEU A 938 -19.76 23.90 -6.34
CA LEU A 938 -21.06 24.50 -6.10
C LEU A 938 -21.06 25.40 -4.87
N GLU A 939 -21.70 26.55 -4.99
CA GLU A 939 -22.03 27.40 -3.85
C GLU A 939 -22.83 26.60 -2.81
N HIS A 940 -22.27 26.49 -1.60
CA HIS A 940 -22.90 25.82 -0.47
C HIS A 940 -22.73 26.66 0.80
N ARG A 941 -23.60 26.45 1.79
CA ARG A 941 -23.56 27.10 3.13
C ARG A 941 -23.52 28.65 3.09
N ASN A 942 -24.00 29.27 2.01
CA ASN A 942 -24.03 30.72 1.83
C ASN A 942 -25.41 31.35 2.10
N ASP A 943 -26.22 30.75 2.97
CA ASP A 943 -27.52 31.31 3.36
C ASP A 943 -27.36 32.58 4.24
N PRO A 944 -28.42 33.41 4.39
CA PRO A 944 -28.40 34.54 5.31
C PRO A 944 -28.06 34.11 6.75
N VAL A 945 -27.21 34.89 7.43
CA VAL A 945 -26.79 34.61 8.81
C VAL A 945 -27.93 34.88 9.78
N GLU A 946 -28.58 33.83 10.27
CA GLU A 946 -29.64 33.92 11.28
C GLU A 946 -29.16 33.50 12.68
N GLU A 947 -28.29 32.50 12.75
CA GLU A 947 -27.67 32.01 13.98
C GLU A 947 -26.22 31.60 13.70
N VAL A 948 -25.35 31.77 14.69
CA VAL A 948 -23.96 31.30 14.67
C VAL A 948 -23.62 30.63 15.99
N TYR A 949 -22.75 29.62 15.93
CA TYR A 949 -22.14 29.04 17.12
C TYR A 949 -20.73 29.60 17.29
N VAL A 950 -20.30 29.83 18.53
CA VAL A 950 -18.96 30.36 18.83
C VAL A 950 -18.26 29.40 19.78
N PRO A 951 -17.46 28.46 19.27
CA PRO A 951 -16.95 27.37 20.09
C PRO A 951 -15.89 27.87 21.07
N ARG A 952 -15.95 27.36 22.31
CA ARG A 952 -14.97 27.60 23.38
C ARG A 952 -14.72 29.11 23.56
N ALA A 953 -15.79 29.89 23.58
CA ALA A 953 -15.73 31.34 23.40
C ALA A 953 -15.12 32.12 24.59
N SER A 954 -14.29 33.11 24.30
CA SER A 954 -13.90 34.20 25.21
C SER A 954 -14.54 35.52 24.75
N SER A 955 -14.85 36.44 25.68
CA SER A 955 -15.38 37.74 25.28
C SER A 955 -14.29 38.71 24.82
N ILE A 956 -14.66 39.64 23.94
CA ILE A 956 -13.75 40.69 23.46
C ILE A 956 -13.83 41.92 24.35
N THR A 957 -12.68 42.42 24.79
CA THR A 957 -12.52 43.65 25.57
C THR A 957 -11.53 44.61 24.90
N THR A 958 -11.15 45.69 25.58
CA THR A 958 -10.06 46.57 25.16
C THR A 958 -8.95 46.65 26.20
N ASP A 959 -7.78 47.14 25.80
CA ASP A 959 -6.63 47.41 26.69
C ASP A 959 -6.93 48.33 27.88
N SER A 960 -8.05 49.05 27.84
CA SER A 960 -8.42 50.10 28.79
C SER A 960 -9.80 49.92 29.43
N GLY A 961 -10.48 48.81 29.13
CA GLY A 961 -11.75 48.40 29.74
C GLY A 961 -12.77 47.86 28.73
N PRO A 962 -14.07 47.83 29.09
CA PRO A 962 -15.11 47.21 28.27
C PRO A 962 -15.24 47.84 26.87
N LEU A 963 -15.43 46.99 25.86
CA LEU A 963 -15.65 47.34 24.46
C LEU A 963 -16.98 48.09 24.27
N ALA A 964 -16.95 49.14 23.45
CA ALA A 964 -18.13 49.94 23.17
C ALA A 964 -19.12 49.19 22.24
N ALA A 965 -20.42 49.23 22.54
CA ALA A 965 -21.44 48.46 21.83
C ALA A 965 -21.54 48.75 20.32
N ASP A 966 -21.13 49.92 19.85
CA ASP A 966 -21.08 50.24 18.42
C ASP A 966 -19.93 49.54 17.68
N ARG A 967 -19.00 48.90 18.40
CA ARG A 967 -17.90 48.07 17.87
C ARG A 967 -18.18 46.56 17.98
N VAL A 968 -19.39 46.17 18.37
CA VAL A 968 -19.78 44.77 18.62
C VAL A 968 -20.80 44.34 17.56
N PRO A 969 -20.37 43.64 16.48
CA PRO A 969 -21.31 43.05 15.52
C PRO A 969 -22.08 41.85 16.10
N VAL A 970 -21.42 41.00 16.90
CA VAL A 970 -22.02 39.78 17.48
C VAL A 970 -21.74 39.73 18.98
N ALA A 971 -22.81 39.51 19.76
CA ALA A 971 -22.73 39.31 21.20
C ALA A 971 -23.35 37.96 21.59
N ALA A 972 -23.05 37.50 22.81
CA ALA A 972 -23.62 36.30 23.38
C ALA A 972 -25.13 36.42 23.60
N GLY A 973 -25.81 35.29 23.68
CA GLY A 973 -27.23 35.23 24.02
C GLY A 973 -27.50 35.81 25.42
N PRO A 974 -28.73 36.29 25.70
CA PRO A 974 -29.09 36.85 26.99
C PRO A 974 -29.08 35.85 28.16
N ASP A 975 -29.02 34.55 27.85
CA ASP A 975 -28.96 33.45 28.81
C ASP A 975 -27.52 32.93 29.01
N ALA A 976 -26.54 33.48 28.26
CA ALA A 976 -25.14 33.11 28.40
C ALA A 976 -24.51 33.73 29.67
N ASP A 977 -23.73 32.92 30.38
CA ASP A 977 -22.96 33.31 31.55
C ASP A 977 -21.49 33.55 31.17
N GLN A 978 -20.92 34.61 31.75
CA GLN A 978 -19.50 34.94 31.63
C GLN A 978 -18.75 34.43 32.87
N GLU A 979 -17.84 33.49 32.69
CA GLU A 979 -17.07 32.87 33.76
C GLU A 979 -15.57 33.20 33.63
N PRO A 980 -14.90 33.72 34.67
CA PRO A 980 -13.45 33.96 34.63
C PRO A 980 -12.67 32.64 34.45
N LEU A 981 -11.69 32.61 33.54
CA LEU A 981 -10.77 31.47 33.38
C LEU A 981 -9.77 31.38 34.52
N SER A 982 -9.27 32.54 34.95
CA SER A 982 -8.39 32.66 36.11
C SER A 982 -9.06 33.44 37.24
N GLY A 983 -8.45 33.46 38.42
CA GLY A 983 -8.88 34.29 39.55
C GLY A 983 -8.71 35.81 39.33
N SER A 984 -8.37 36.24 38.11
CA SER A 984 -8.15 37.65 37.72
C SER A 984 -9.48 38.40 37.56
N SER A 985 -9.41 39.73 37.61
CA SER A 985 -10.57 40.58 37.35
C SER A 985 -10.80 40.69 35.84
N VAL A 986 -11.94 40.21 35.37
CA VAL A 986 -12.41 40.34 33.98
C VAL A 986 -13.32 41.56 33.81
N ASP A 987 -13.38 42.11 32.60
CA ASP A 987 -14.36 43.14 32.26
C ASP A 987 -15.73 42.49 32.09
N ALA A 988 -16.69 42.91 32.92
CA ALA A 988 -18.01 42.28 32.97
C ALA A 988 -18.98 42.90 31.95
N TYR A 989 -19.73 42.05 31.25
CA TYR A 989 -20.75 42.45 30.29
C TYR A 989 -22.13 41.92 30.67
N ASP A 990 -23.18 42.68 30.32
CA ASP A 990 -24.56 42.18 30.38
C ASP A 990 -24.87 41.27 29.17
N GLU A 991 -24.28 41.58 28.00
CA GLU A 991 -24.27 40.76 26.78
C GLU A 991 -22.80 40.73 26.30
N ALA A 992 -22.12 39.60 26.46
CA ALA A 992 -20.69 39.49 26.21
C ALA A 992 -20.35 39.65 24.71
N PRO A 993 -19.44 40.55 24.31
CA PRO A 993 -19.01 40.66 22.91
C PRO A 993 -18.29 39.39 22.46
N LEU A 994 -18.80 38.73 21.42
CA LEU A 994 -18.15 37.53 20.85
C LEU A 994 -17.30 37.88 19.62
N ILE A 995 -17.65 38.95 18.91
CA ILE A 995 -16.83 39.54 17.86
C ILE A 995 -16.73 41.04 18.12
N GLY A 996 -15.51 41.57 18.05
CA GLY A 996 -15.20 43.00 18.17
C GLY A 996 -14.51 43.55 16.93
N VAL A 997 -14.83 44.78 16.55
CA VAL A 997 -14.31 45.43 15.34
C VAL A 997 -13.57 46.73 15.66
N ASP A 998 -12.38 46.88 15.11
CA ASP A 998 -11.61 48.12 15.00
C ASP A 998 -11.47 48.53 13.53
N HIS A 999 -12.52 49.14 13.00
CA HIS A 999 -12.60 49.52 11.59
C HIS A 999 -11.51 50.53 11.19
N ASP A 1000 -11.09 51.42 12.08
CA ASP A 1000 -10.07 52.43 11.78
C ASP A 1000 -8.69 51.78 11.51
N ASN A 1001 -8.45 50.61 12.11
CA ASN A 1001 -7.26 49.80 11.90
C ASN A 1001 -7.53 48.54 11.05
N ARG A 1002 -8.72 48.34 10.45
CA ARG A 1002 -9.07 47.11 9.70
C ARG A 1002 -8.79 45.79 10.46
N VAL A 1003 -8.92 45.82 11.78
CA VAL A 1003 -8.71 44.64 12.64
C VAL A 1003 -10.05 44.21 13.20
N ALA A 1004 -10.34 42.92 13.16
CA ALA A 1004 -11.38 42.31 13.99
C ALA A 1004 -10.78 41.27 14.92
N MET A 1005 -11.48 40.99 16.01
CA MET A 1005 -11.17 39.88 16.91
C MET A 1005 -12.42 39.05 17.16
N ALA A 1006 -12.34 37.75 16.91
CA ALA A 1006 -13.36 36.76 17.22
C ALA A 1006 -12.93 35.93 18.43
N GLY A 1007 -13.87 35.69 19.33
CA GLY A 1007 -13.64 35.01 20.61
C GLY A 1007 -13.73 33.49 20.55
N GLY A 1008 -13.94 32.88 19.38
CA GLY A 1008 -13.91 31.42 19.19
C GLY A 1008 -13.52 31.05 17.75
N LEU A 1009 -13.16 29.78 17.55
CA LEU A 1009 -12.74 29.22 16.25
C LEU A 1009 -13.97 28.91 15.38
N LEU A 1010 -14.54 29.93 14.75
CA LEU A 1010 -15.84 29.86 14.05
C LEU A 1010 -15.90 28.89 12.87
N PHE A 1011 -14.75 28.45 12.36
CA PHE A 1011 -14.63 27.69 11.12
C PHE A 1011 -13.68 26.49 11.27
N ASN A 1012 -13.55 25.98 12.50
CA ASN A 1012 -12.82 24.74 12.79
C ASN A 1012 -13.67 23.54 12.35
N GLU A 1013 -13.07 22.66 11.55
CA GLU A 1013 -13.71 21.43 11.05
C GLU A 1013 -14.13 20.45 12.14
N ALA A 1014 -13.50 20.46 13.32
CA ALA A 1014 -13.82 19.55 14.43
C ALA A 1014 -15.29 19.67 14.94
N TYR A 1015 -16.06 20.62 14.39
CA TYR A 1015 -17.49 20.81 14.63
C TYR A 1015 -18.37 20.39 13.44
N GLU A 1016 -17.84 19.62 12.50
CA GLU A 1016 -18.53 19.12 11.31
C GLU A 1016 -18.96 17.67 11.52
N GLU A 1017 -20.13 17.30 10.98
CA GLU A 1017 -20.72 15.97 11.20
C GLU A 1017 -19.87 14.84 10.61
N LEU A 1018 -19.19 15.13 9.49
CA LEU A 1018 -18.30 14.20 8.82
C LEU A 1018 -17.03 13.92 9.66
N GLU A 1019 -16.58 14.87 10.48
CA GLU A 1019 -15.51 14.71 11.47
C GLU A 1019 -15.97 14.03 12.78
N GLY A 1020 -17.15 13.39 12.75
CA GLY A 1020 -17.73 12.71 13.91
C GLY A 1020 -18.40 13.62 14.94
N PHE A 1021 -18.55 14.93 14.66
CA PHE A 1021 -19.27 15.82 15.58
C PHE A 1021 -20.77 15.47 15.62
N PRO A 1022 -21.42 15.34 16.80
CA PRO A 1022 -22.76 14.76 16.92
C PRO A 1022 -23.92 15.66 16.43
N VAL A 1023 -23.62 16.82 15.83
CA VAL A 1023 -24.62 17.79 15.37
C VAL A 1023 -24.19 18.35 14.01
N ASP A 1024 -25.05 18.24 13.00
CA ASP A 1024 -24.89 18.97 11.73
C ASP A 1024 -24.84 20.49 11.95
N THR A 1025 -23.68 21.09 11.67
CA THR A 1025 -23.45 22.53 11.75
C THR A 1025 -23.55 23.25 10.40
N GLY A 1026 -23.92 22.55 9.33
CA GLY A 1026 -24.09 23.05 7.98
C GLY A 1026 -25.07 24.23 7.87
N GLY A 1027 -26.08 24.27 8.74
CA GLY A 1027 -27.12 25.30 8.76
C GLY A 1027 -26.77 26.61 9.50
N TYR A 1028 -25.59 26.71 10.14
CA TYR A 1028 -25.19 27.92 10.86
C TYR A 1028 -24.42 28.88 9.95
N GLY A 1029 -24.66 30.19 10.11
CA GLY A 1029 -24.09 31.22 9.23
C GLY A 1029 -22.65 31.62 9.57
N ASN A 1030 -21.85 30.69 10.12
CA ASN A 1030 -20.47 30.95 10.56
C ASN A 1030 -19.57 31.39 9.39
N PHE A 1031 -19.59 30.63 8.29
CA PHE A 1031 -18.76 30.88 7.10
C PHE A 1031 -19.12 32.20 6.39
N PRO A 1032 -20.40 32.50 6.07
CA PRO A 1032 -20.76 33.78 5.49
C PRO A 1032 -20.48 34.97 6.44
N LEU A 1033 -20.63 34.80 7.76
CA LEU A 1033 -20.33 35.84 8.74
C LEU A 1033 -18.85 36.26 8.71
N VAL A 1034 -17.93 35.29 8.79
CA VAL A 1034 -16.49 35.59 8.86
C VAL A 1034 -15.96 36.14 7.54
N THR A 1035 -16.48 35.64 6.42
CA THR A 1035 -16.13 36.10 5.07
C THR A 1035 -16.62 37.53 4.82
N ASN A 1036 -17.87 37.84 5.20
CA ASN A 1036 -18.38 39.21 5.13
C ASN A 1036 -17.62 40.15 6.07
N LEU A 1037 -17.16 39.67 7.23
CA LEU A 1037 -16.36 40.47 8.17
C LEU A 1037 -15.01 40.87 7.57
N ALA A 1038 -14.32 39.91 6.94
CA ALA A 1038 -13.11 40.16 6.19
C ALA A 1038 -13.32 41.18 5.07
N ARG A 1039 -14.32 40.96 4.20
CA ARG A 1039 -14.65 41.87 3.08
C ARG A 1039 -15.13 43.25 3.54
N TYR A 1040 -15.82 43.34 4.68
CA TYR A 1040 -16.26 44.61 5.26
C TYR A 1040 -15.08 45.50 5.70
N LEU A 1041 -13.98 44.91 6.16
CA LEU A 1041 -12.79 45.63 6.62
C LEU A 1041 -11.76 45.86 5.51
N SER A 1042 -11.77 45.00 4.50
CA SER A 1042 -10.81 45.05 3.40
C SER A 1042 -11.22 46.03 2.30
N HIS A 1043 -10.23 46.56 1.60
CA HIS A 1043 -10.39 47.18 0.28
C HIS A 1043 -9.78 46.32 -0.83
N ASN A 1044 -9.12 45.23 -0.46
CA ASN A 1044 -8.52 44.29 -1.37
C ASN A 1044 -9.58 43.28 -1.83
N ASP A 1045 -9.33 42.64 -2.98
CA ASP A 1045 -10.24 41.71 -3.63
C ASP A 1045 -9.41 40.56 -4.25
N GLY A 1046 -8.70 39.86 -3.37
CA GLY A 1046 -7.84 38.71 -3.68
C GLY A 1046 -8.10 37.56 -2.71
N ASP A 1047 -7.12 36.68 -2.55
CA ASP A 1047 -7.28 35.46 -1.74
C ASP A 1047 -7.46 35.75 -0.25
N PHE A 1048 -8.02 34.77 0.45
CA PHE A 1048 -8.00 34.70 1.90
C PHE A 1048 -6.78 33.89 2.32
N LEU A 1049 -6.04 34.40 3.30
CA LEU A 1049 -4.87 33.72 3.83
C LEU A 1049 -5.08 33.34 5.29
N VAL A 1050 -4.63 32.14 5.67
CA VAL A 1050 -4.47 31.72 7.06
C VAL A 1050 -2.97 31.58 7.35
N GLU A 1051 -2.54 32.04 8.52
CA GLU A 1051 -1.17 31.78 8.99
C GLU A 1051 -1.16 30.45 9.75
N GLY A 1052 -0.33 29.50 9.31
CA GLY A 1052 -0.14 28.19 9.94
C GLY A 1052 1.19 28.02 10.67
N GLY A 1053 2.07 29.03 10.57
CA GLY A 1053 3.37 29.05 11.21
C GLY A 1053 3.29 29.32 12.73
N HIS A 1054 4.40 29.81 13.30
CA HIS A 1054 4.46 30.17 14.73
C HIS A 1054 4.00 29.09 15.73
N ALA A 1055 4.14 27.80 15.39
CA ALA A 1055 3.70 26.65 16.19
C ALA A 1055 2.17 26.67 16.43
N GLN A 1056 1.41 26.60 15.35
CA GLN A 1056 -0.05 26.62 15.35
C GLN A 1056 -0.69 25.33 14.84
N PHE A 1057 0.03 24.54 14.04
CA PHE A 1057 -0.40 23.23 13.56
C PHE A 1057 -0.66 22.27 14.73
N ASP A 1058 -1.81 21.58 14.72
CA ASP A 1058 -2.28 20.66 15.77
C ASP A 1058 -2.19 21.15 17.22
N VAL A 1059 -2.20 22.47 17.41
CA VAL A 1059 -2.23 23.09 18.73
C VAL A 1059 -3.67 23.45 19.11
N SER A 1060 -4.11 22.95 20.28
CA SER A 1060 -5.39 23.34 20.88
C SER A 1060 -5.61 24.86 20.90
N GLY A 1061 -6.67 25.31 20.22
CA GLY A 1061 -7.05 26.73 20.16
C GLY A 1061 -6.39 27.54 19.02
N SER A 1062 -5.66 26.86 18.13
CA SER A 1062 -5.11 27.36 16.87
C SER A 1062 -5.73 26.62 15.68
N LEU A 1063 -5.50 27.12 14.48
CA LEU A 1063 -5.89 26.46 13.22
C LEU A 1063 -4.80 26.67 12.17
N SER A 1064 -4.54 25.61 11.41
CA SER A 1064 -3.91 25.59 10.09
C SER A 1064 -4.98 25.33 9.02
N LEU A 1065 -4.58 25.32 7.75
CA LEU A 1065 -5.47 24.98 6.64
C LEU A 1065 -6.00 23.54 6.71
N GLU A 1066 -5.18 22.61 7.19
CA GLU A 1066 -5.57 21.21 7.47
C GLU A 1066 -6.72 21.09 8.50
N ARG A 1067 -7.09 22.18 9.20
CA ARG A 1067 -8.22 22.20 10.15
C ARG A 1067 -9.40 23.06 9.67
N MET A 1068 -9.44 23.37 8.37
CA MET A 1068 -10.32 24.38 7.76
C MET A 1068 -10.95 23.92 6.44
N GLN A 1069 -10.94 22.62 6.13
CA GLN A 1069 -11.31 22.09 4.80
C GLN A 1069 -12.71 22.49 4.32
N TYR A 1070 -13.70 22.48 5.21
CA TYR A 1070 -15.07 22.90 4.87
C TYR A 1070 -15.19 24.42 4.63
N TYR A 1071 -14.37 25.23 5.30
CA TYR A 1071 -14.33 26.67 5.06
C TYR A 1071 -13.57 27.00 3.77
N LEU A 1072 -12.52 26.25 3.44
CA LEU A 1072 -11.86 26.28 2.14
C LEU A 1072 -12.88 26.06 1.03
N ARG A 1073 -13.66 24.98 1.12
CA ARG A 1073 -14.69 24.64 0.13
C ARG A 1073 -15.77 25.68 0.00
N PHE A 1074 -16.21 26.25 1.12
CA PHE A 1074 -17.13 27.39 1.10
C PHE A 1074 -16.56 28.58 0.31
N VAL A 1075 -15.28 28.91 0.52
CA VAL A 1075 -14.60 30.03 -0.15
C VAL A 1075 -14.46 29.77 -1.65
N GLU A 1076 -14.16 28.54 -2.07
CA GLU A 1076 -14.13 28.13 -3.48
C GLU A 1076 -15.51 28.26 -4.13
N GLY A 1077 -16.57 27.75 -3.49
CA GLY A 1077 -17.93 27.81 -4.01
C GLY A 1077 -18.50 29.22 -4.19
N ILE A 1078 -17.88 30.24 -3.58
CA ILE A 1078 -18.20 31.66 -3.81
C ILE A 1078 -17.19 32.38 -4.74
N GLY A 1079 -16.34 31.62 -5.42
CA GLY A 1079 -15.34 32.09 -6.39
C GLY A 1079 -14.12 32.76 -5.77
N GLY A 1080 -13.74 32.39 -4.54
CA GLY A 1080 -12.51 32.83 -3.88
C GLY A 1080 -11.53 31.68 -3.68
N ARG A 1081 -10.38 31.97 -3.06
CA ARG A 1081 -9.43 30.93 -2.59
C ARG A 1081 -9.04 31.20 -1.14
N LEU A 1082 -8.84 30.11 -0.39
CA LEU A 1082 -8.25 30.12 0.94
C LEU A 1082 -6.92 29.38 0.85
N ARG A 1083 -5.83 30.01 1.30
CA ARG A 1083 -4.47 29.44 1.24
C ARG A 1083 -3.73 29.64 2.56
N GLN A 1084 -2.77 28.79 2.85
CA GLN A 1084 -1.88 28.94 4.00
C GLN A 1084 -0.58 29.66 3.64
N PHE A 1085 0.01 30.32 4.64
CA PHE A 1085 1.43 30.70 4.63
C PHE A 1085 2.02 30.59 6.04
N ASN A 1086 3.33 30.38 6.12
CA ASN A 1086 4.09 30.22 7.37
C ASN A 1086 5.19 31.28 7.54
N ASP A 1087 5.64 31.96 6.47
CA ASP A 1087 6.60 33.07 6.51
C ASP A 1087 5.93 34.41 6.21
N VAL A 1088 5.47 35.07 7.28
CA VAL A 1088 4.85 36.40 7.23
C VAL A 1088 5.76 37.46 6.59
N ALA A 1089 7.07 37.37 6.81
CA ALA A 1089 8.01 38.41 6.38
C ALA A 1089 8.32 38.33 4.88
N THR A 1090 8.24 37.14 4.30
CA THR A 1090 8.59 36.87 2.89
C THR A 1090 7.35 36.78 2.01
N THR A 1091 6.33 36.02 2.42
CA THR A 1091 5.22 35.62 1.55
C THR A 1091 4.16 36.71 1.42
N LEU A 1092 3.78 37.34 2.54
CA LEU A 1092 2.72 38.35 2.54
C LEU A 1092 3.02 39.59 1.65
N PRO A 1093 4.27 40.10 1.56
CA PRO A 1093 4.62 41.17 0.62
C PRO A 1093 4.56 40.80 -0.86
N GLU A 1094 4.68 39.51 -1.20
CA GLU A 1094 4.69 39.01 -2.58
C GLU A 1094 3.29 38.58 -3.04
N ALA A 1095 2.38 38.32 -2.10
CA ALA A 1095 0.99 37.99 -2.40
C ALA A 1095 0.25 39.16 -3.09
N ASP A 1096 -0.51 38.83 -4.15
CA ASP A 1096 -1.27 39.81 -4.93
C ASP A 1096 -2.52 40.29 -4.18
N GLU A 1097 -2.37 41.38 -3.43
CA GLU A 1097 -3.44 42.11 -2.71
C GLU A 1097 -4.46 41.17 -2.01
N PRO A 1098 -4.06 40.31 -1.04
CA PRO A 1098 -4.99 39.39 -0.40
C PRO A 1098 -6.11 40.14 0.34
N THR A 1099 -7.31 39.57 0.35
CA THR A 1099 -8.49 40.17 0.99
C THR A 1099 -8.28 40.25 2.50
N ALA A 1100 -7.89 39.14 3.13
CA ALA A 1100 -7.68 39.10 4.57
C ALA A 1100 -6.62 38.07 4.97
N VAL A 1101 -6.04 38.29 6.15
CA VAL A 1101 -5.20 37.33 6.86
C VAL A 1101 -5.90 36.94 8.17
N PHE A 1102 -6.13 35.64 8.35
CA PHE A 1102 -6.62 35.03 9.58
C PHE A 1102 -5.45 34.60 10.45
N LEU A 1103 -5.40 35.10 11.68
CA LEU A 1103 -4.37 34.75 12.65
C LEU A 1103 -5.03 34.13 13.89
N THR A 1104 -4.70 32.88 14.18
CA THR A 1104 -5.13 32.19 15.41
C THR A 1104 -4.13 32.42 16.55
N ALA A 1105 -4.34 31.85 17.72
CA ALA A 1105 -3.50 32.13 18.90
C ALA A 1105 -2.11 31.46 18.79
N PRO A 1106 -1.01 32.21 18.51
CA PRO A 1106 0.24 31.57 18.11
C PRO A 1106 1.05 31.07 19.32
N GLY A 1107 1.69 29.91 19.16
CA GLY A 1107 2.60 29.34 20.17
C GLY A 1107 3.87 30.17 20.37
N ARG A 1108 4.38 30.77 19.28
CA ARG A 1108 5.53 31.66 19.28
C ARG A 1108 5.11 33.12 19.07
N ALA A 1109 5.80 34.04 19.75
CA ALA A 1109 5.53 35.46 19.61
C ALA A 1109 6.09 36.00 18.28
N TYR A 1110 5.28 36.78 17.57
CA TYR A 1110 5.70 37.48 16.36
C TYR A 1110 6.82 38.48 16.65
N THR A 1111 7.79 38.54 15.75
CA THR A 1111 8.85 39.53 15.75
C THR A 1111 8.36 40.90 15.30
N GLU A 1112 9.12 41.96 15.61
CA GLU A 1112 8.79 43.31 15.15
C GLU A 1112 8.85 43.46 13.62
N ALA A 1113 9.60 42.59 12.92
CA ALA A 1113 9.67 42.60 11.47
C ALA A 1113 8.36 42.09 10.86
N GLU A 1114 7.87 40.94 11.33
CA GLU A 1114 6.60 40.34 10.88
C GLU A 1114 5.41 41.23 11.26
N LEU A 1115 5.39 41.80 12.47
CA LEU A 1115 4.40 42.82 12.85
C LEU A 1115 4.51 44.07 11.97
N GLY A 1116 5.71 44.40 11.48
CA GLY A 1116 5.91 45.44 10.48
C GLY A 1116 5.21 45.12 9.17
N THR A 1117 5.40 43.91 8.65
CA THR A 1117 4.79 43.43 7.41
C THR A 1117 3.26 43.36 7.50
N LEU A 1118 2.70 42.84 8.60
CA LEU A 1118 1.24 42.81 8.80
C LEU A 1118 0.64 44.23 8.85
N ARG A 1119 1.35 45.21 9.40
CA ARG A 1119 0.90 46.62 9.36
C ARG A 1119 0.92 47.17 7.94
N GLU A 1120 1.94 46.85 7.15
CA GLU A 1120 2.05 47.28 5.75
C GLU A 1120 0.89 46.70 4.93
N PHE A 1121 0.66 45.39 5.01
CA PHE A 1121 -0.49 44.72 4.39
C PHE A 1121 -1.84 45.39 4.73
N ARG A 1122 -2.08 45.61 6.03
CA ARG A 1122 -3.29 46.30 6.52
C ARG A 1122 -3.38 47.74 6.00
N ASP A 1123 -2.28 48.48 6.01
CA ASP A 1123 -2.25 49.87 5.57
C ASP A 1123 -2.48 50.00 4.06
N ASP A 1124 -2.11 48.96 3.30
CA ASP A 1124 -2.31 48.87 1.85
C ASP A 1124 -3.74 48.46 1.46
N GLY A 1125 -4.55 47.96 2.40
CA GLY A 1125 -5.98 47.76 2.21
C GLY A 1125 -6.53 46.48 2.80
N GLY A 1126 -5.67 45.53 3.18
CA GLY A 1126 -6.06 44.22 3.69
C GLY A 1126 -6.72 44.25 5.07
N ALA A 1127 -7.50 43.23 5.39
CA ALA A 1127 -8.08 43.02 6.72
C ALA A 1127 -7.25 42.00 7.52
N VAL A 1128 -7.08 42.24 8.83
CA VAL A 1128 -6.48 41.24 9.73
C VAL A 1128 -7.54 40.77 10.74
N ILE A 1129 -7.85 39.48 10.71
CA ILE A 1129 -8.87 38.86 11.55
C ILE A 1129 -8.17 37.99 12.58
N LEU A 1130 -8.23 38.41 13.84
CA LEU A 1130 -7.64 37.67 14.96
C LEU A 1130 -8.69 36.72 15.52
N VAL A 1131 -8.36 35.44 15.65
CA VAL A 1131 -9.30 34.41 16.10
C VAL A 1131 -8.73 33.75 17.35
N GLY A 1132 -9.35 34.03 18.49
CA GLY A 1132 -8.92 33.50 19.78
C GLY A 1132 -9.94 32.53 20.34
N SER A 1133 -9.50 31.63 21.22
CA SER A 1133 -10.37 30.68 21.91
C SER A 1133 -9.87 30.41 23.32
N THR A 1134 -10.76 29.95 24.19
CA THR A 1134 -10.41 29.45 25.53
C THR A 1134 -9.70 28.10 25.52
N ALA A 1135 -9.70 27.39 24.39
CA ALA A 1135 -8.90 26.17 24.20
C ALA A 1135 -7.40 26.49 24.17
N ALA A 1136 -7.02 27.69 23.71
CA ALA A 1136 -5.63 28.13 23.67
C ALA A 1136 -5.07 28.40 25.07
N SER A 1137 -3.78 28.09 25.25
CA SER A 1137 -3.06 28.39 26.49
C SER A 1137 -3.05 29.89 26.80
N ALA A 1138 -2.82 30.25 28.06
CA ALA A 1138 -2.76 31.66 28.46
C ALA A 1138 -1.64 32.43 27.74
N ASP A 1139 -0.52 31.78 27.44
CA ASP A 1139 0.61 32.38 26.73
C ASP A 1139 0.26 32.60 25.24
N HIS A 1140 -0.43 31.66 24.60
CA HIS A 1140 -0.84 31.79 23.19
C HIS A 1140 -1.87 32.92 23.02
N ARG A 1141 -2.85 33.00 23.94
CA ARG A 1141 -3.80 34.13 23.99
C ARG A 1141 -3.09 35.48 24.18
N ALA A 1142 -2.07 35.52 25.04
CA ALA A 1142 -1.27 36.73 25.25
C ALA A 1142 -0.45 37.12 24.01
N ASN A 1143 0.04 36.14 23.24
CA ASN A 1143 0.71 36.40 21.96
C ASN A 1143 -0.27 37.00 20.94
N LEU A 1144 -1.49 36.47 20.83
CA LEU A 1144 -2.53 37.02 19.95
C LEU A 1144 -2.89 38.48 20.31
N ASP A 1145 -3.04 38.76 21.61
CA ASP A 1145 -3.23 40.12 22.12
C ASP A 1145 -2.05 41.05 21.79
N ALA A 1146 -0.83 40.51 21.76
CA ALA A 1146 0.36 41.26 21.35
C ALA A 1146 0.36 41.58 19.85
N VAL A 1147 -0.15 40.68 19.00
CA VAL A 1147 -0.38 40.96 17.58
C VAL A 1147 -1.39 42.10 17.40
N ALA A 1148 -2.53 42.05 18.11
CA ALA A 1148 -3.51 43.14 18.10
C ALA A 1148 -2.87 44.49 18.48
N ALA A 1149 -2.06 44.50 19.54
CA ALA A 1149 -1.31 45.68 19.97
C ALA A 1149 -0.30 46.15 18.92
N GLY A 1150 0.40 45.20 18.28
CA GLY A 1150 1.36 45.44 17.20
C GLY A 1150 0.71 46.10 16.00
N LEU A 1151 -0.52 45.72 15.67
CA LEU A 1151 -1.37 46.34 14.65
C LEU A 1151 -2.00 47.67 15.11
N GLY A 1152 -1.70 48.15 16.32
CA GLY A 1152 -2.27 49.40 16.84
C GLY A 1152 -3.75 49.31 17.21
N SER A 1153 -4.33 48.10 17.25
CA SER A 1153 -5.67 47.84 17.72
C SER A 1153 -5.68 47.72 19.25
N ASP A 1154 -6.73 48.26 19.87
CA ASP A 1154 -6.98 48.16 21.31
C ASP A 1154 -7.75 46.90 21.71
N LEU A 1155 -8.22 46.09 20.75
CA LEU A 1155 -8.98 44.86 21.00
C LEU A 1155 -8.13 43.81 21.74
N ARG A 1156 -8.72 43.15 22.74
CA ARG A 1156 -8.09 42.09 23.53
C ARG A 1156 -9.07 40.96 23.81
N LEU A 1157 -8.57 39.74 23.98
CA LEU A 1157 -9.33 38.68 24.62
C LEU A 1157 -9.48 38.99 26.10
N ASN A 1158 -10.67 38.78 26.63
CA ASN A 1158 -10.89 38.83 28.07
C ASN A 1158 -10.39 37.52 28.70
N ASP A 1159 -10.09 37.52 29.99
CA ASP A 1159 -9.61 36.31 30.67
C ASP A 1159 -10.76 35.46 31.20
N ASP A 1160 -11.69 35.12 30.31
CA ASP A 1160 -12.96 34.48 30.58
C ASP A 1160 -13.33 33.40 29.57
N ARG A 1161 -14.37 32.64 29.91
CA ARG A 1161 -15.11 31.76 29.02
C ARG A 1161 -16.59 32.12 29.05
N ILE A 1162 -17.23 32.04 27.90
CA ILE A 1162 -18.67 32.22 27.75
C ILE A 1162 -19.32 30.85 27.68
N VAL A 1163 -20.30 30.62 28.56
CA VAL A 1163 -21.05 29.38 28.61
C VAL A 1163 -22.55 29.66 28.50
N ASP A 1164 -23.29 28.90 27.69
CA ASP A 1164 -24.75 29.02 27.58
C ASP A 1164 -25.39 27.65 27.77
N THR A 1165 -26.06 27.45 28.91
CA THR A 1165 -26.72 26.17 29.23
C THR A 1165 -28.09 26.00 28.52
N VAL A 1166 -28.56 27.02 27.82
CA VAL A 1166 -29.87 27.07 27.16
C VAL A 1166 -29.71 26.96 25.64
N ASN A 1167 -28.82 27.74 25.04
CA ASN A 1167 -28.58 27.79 23.59
C ASN A 1167 -27.14 27.35 23.30
N ASN A 1168 -26.95 26.06 23.02
CA ASN A 1168 -25.66 25.48 22.72
C ASN A 1168 -25.76 24.33 21.71
N LEU A 1169 -24.62 23.97 21.12
CA LEU A 1169 -24.45 22.76 20.33
C LEU A 1169 -24.21 21.53 21.22
N ALA A 1170 -24.69 20.37 20.78
CA ALA A 1170 -24.46 19.06 21.39
C ALA A 1170 -24.81 18.92 22.89
N GLY A 1171 -25.52 19.88 23.51
CA GLY A 1171 -25.73 19.91 24.95
C GLY A 1171 -24.53 20.46 25.75
N GLU A 1172 -23.51 20.98 25.07
CA GLU A 1172 -22.28 21.49 25.65
C GLU A 1172 -22.32 22.99 25.87
N ALA A 1173 -22.39 23.43 27.13
CA ALA A 1173 -22.50 24.84 27.44
C ALA A 1173 -21.33 25.71 26.91
N VAL A 1174 -20.16 25.11 26.64
CA VAL A 1174 -18.97 25.80 26.08
C VAL A 1174 -19.05 26.04 24.57
N LEU A 1175 -20.12 25.60 23.91
CA LEU A 1175 -20.38 25.81 22.48
C LEU A 1175 -21.64 26.70 22.30
N PRO A 1176 -21.63 27.96 22.78
CA PRO A 1176 -22.80 28.83 22.76
C PRO A 1176 -23.27 29.16 21.34
N VAL A 1177 -24.60 29.18 21.16
CA VAL A 1177 -25.28 29.59 19.93
C VAL A 1177 -25.94 30.95 20.15
N THR A 1178 -25.83 31.86 19.18
CA THR A 1178 -26.41 33.22 19.29
C THR A 1178 -27.02 33.73 17.98
N SER A 1179 -28.09 34.51 18.13
CA SER A 1179 -28.69 35.38 17.10
C SER A 1179 -28.64 36.86 17.49
N THR A 1180 -27.87 37.21 18.52
CA THR A 1180 -27.73 38.59 19.03
C THR A 1180 -26.81 39.40 18.10
N PHE A 1181 -27.40 39.88 17.01
CA PHE A 1181 -26.69 40.58 15.93
C PHE A 1181 -26.96 42.07 15.91
N ASN A 1182 -25.89 42.86 15.83
CA ASN A 1182 -25.99 44.28 15.53
C ASN A 1182 -26.12 44.50 14.02
N ARG A 1183 -27.37 44.42 13.53
CA ARG A 1183 -27.69 44.56 12.09
C ARG A 1183 -27.43 45.96 11.49
N SER A 1184 -26.75 46.87 12.19
CA SER A 1184 -26.13 48.03 11.53
C SER A 1184 -24.91 47.65 10.69
N TYR A 1185 -24.30 46.50 10.98
CA TYR A 1185 -23.20 45.93 10.22
C TYR A 1185 -23.72 45.14 9.01
N PRO A 1186 -23.06 45.19 7.85
CA PRO A 1186 -23.48 44.49 6.64
C PRO A 1186 -22.94 43.04 6.60
N LEU A 1187 -23.07 42.29 7.69
CA LEU A 1187 -22.39 40.99 7.85
C LEU A 1187 -23.30 39.77 7.70
N PHE A 1188 -24.62 39.99 7.71
CA PHE A 1188 -25.60 38.93 7.96
C PHE A 1188 -26.38 38.50 6.70
N SER A 1189 -25.88 38.84 5.53
CA SER A 1189 -26.42 38.45 4.23
C SER A 1189 -25.56 37.33 3.62
N PRO A 1190 -26.08 36.59 2.63
CA PRO A 1190 -25.23 35.76 1.76
C PRO A 1190 -24.05 36.56 1.23
N VAL A 1191 -22.91 35.91 1.13
CA VAL A 1191 -21.69 36.47 0.55
C VAL A 1191 -21.90 36.68 -0.96
N GLY A 1192 -21.60 37.86 -1.49
CA GLY A 1192 -21.69 38.15 -2.94
C GLY A 1192 -23.07 38.63 -3.43
N ASP A 1193 -24.14 38.50 -2.62
CA ASP A 1193 -25.48 39.04 -2.91
C ASP A 1193 -25.58 40.57 -2.68
N ASP A 1194 -24.42 41.21 -2.53
CA ASP A 1194 -24.22 42.60 -2.15
C ASP A 1194 -23.24 43.34 -3.08
N ALA A 1195 -23.45 43.33 -4.41
CA ALA A 1195 -22.64 44.15 -5.33
C ALA A 1195 -22.58 45.67 -4.97
N PHE A 1196 -23.35 46.09 -3.98
CA PHE A 1196 -23.44 47.44 -3.39
C PHE A 1196 -23.24 47.46 -1.86
N GLY A 1197 -22.72 46.41 -1.24
CA GLY A 1197 -22.45 46.29 0.19
C GLY A 1197 -21.39 47.26 0.70
N HIS A 1198 -20.40 47.61 -0.13
CA HIS A 1198 -19.39 48.63 0.15
C HIS A 1198 -19.98 50.06 0.25
N LEU A 1199 -21.18 50.30 -0.29
CA LEU A 1199 -21.81 51.62 -0.25
C LEU A 1199 -22.29 51.95 1.17
N ASP A 1200 -22.10 53.20 1.58
CA ASP A 1200 -22.63 53.68 2.85
C ASP A 1200 -24.18 53.71 2.84
N PRO A 1201 -24.84 53.80 4.01
CA PRO A 1201 -26.31 53.76 4.10
C PRO A 1201 -27.03 54.87 3.30
N GLN A 1202 -26.40 56.02 3.07
CA GLN A 1202 -26.97 57.12 2.26
C GLN A 1202 -26.84 56.84 0.77
N GLN A 1203 -25.72 56.23 0.35
CA GLN A 1203 -25.48 55.78 -1.01
C GLN A 1203 -26.44 54.64 -1.40
N ARG A 1204 -26.66 53.65 -0.51
CA ARG A 1204 -27.67 52.59 -0.71
C ARG A 1204 -29.09 53.14 -0.79
N ALA A 1205 -29.48 54.01 0.14
CA ALA A 1205 -30.79 54.66 0.12
C ALA A 1205 -31.03 55.50 -1.15
N TYR A 1206 -29.96 56.01 -1.77
CA TYR A 1206 -30.03 56.70 -3.05
C TYR A 1206 -30.25 55.74 -4.22
N LEU A 1207 -29.61 54.57 -4.23
CA LEU A 1207 -29.87 53.53 -5.24
C LEU A 1207 -31.29 52.96 -5.12
N GLU A 1208 -31.77 52.72 -3.90
CA GLU A 1208 -33.15 52.31 -3.62
C GLU A 1208 -34.17 53.34 -4.14
N LEU A 1209 -33.84 54.64 -4.04
CA LEU A 1209 -34.69 55.72 -4.56
C LEU A 1209 -34.76 55.74 -6.10
N LEU A 1210 -33.68 55.31 -6.77
CA LEU A 1210 -33.57 55.28 -8.23
C LEU A 1210 -34.21 54.03 -8.86
N ALA A 1211 -34.32 52.95 -8.09
CA ALA A 1211 -34.89 51.70 -8.55
C ALA A 1211 -36.38 51.82 -8.91
N ASN A 1212 -36.81 50.98 -9.85
CA ASN A 1212 -38.23 50.83 -10.16
C ASN A 1212 -38.96 49.98 -9.09
N ASP A 1213 -40.28 49.79 -9.25
CA ASP A 1213 -41.10 48.99 -8.32
C ASP A 1213 -40.66 47.51 -8.21
N GLU A 1214 -39.77 47.04 -9.10
CA GLU A 1214 -39.23 45.67 -9.13
C GLU A 1214 -37.81 45.58 -8.52
N GLY A 1215 -37.20 46.71 -8.14
CA GLY A 1215 -35.87 46.78 -7.51
C GLY A 1215 -34.70 46.97 -8.48
N PHE A 1216 -34.96 47.32 -9.74
CA PHE A 1216 -33.91 47.51 -10.76
C PHE A 1216 -33.71 48.98 -11.14
N ILE A 1217 -32.45 49.37 -11.35
CA ILE A 1217 -32.11 50.69 -11.90
C ILE A 1217 -32.21 50.64 -13.42
N ILE A 1218 -33.12 51.45 -13.97
CA ILE A 1218 -33.33 51.55 -15.42
C ILE A 1218 -32.59 52.76 -16.00
N ARG A 1219 -32.27 52.71 -17.29
CA ARG A 1219 -31.49 53.76 -17.98
C ARG A 1219 -31.90 55.21 -17.66
N PRO A 1220 -33.20 55.58 -17.60
CA PRO A 1220 -33.60 56.95 -17.23
C PRO A 1220 -33.20 57.38 -15.82
N ALA A 1221 -33.07 56.44 -14.89
CA ALA A 1221 -32.63 56.70 -13.51
C ALA A 1221 -31.11 56.97 -13.47
N VAL A 1222 -30.33 56.28 -14.32
CA VAL A 1222 -28.88 56.56 -14.51
C VAL A 1222 -28.66 57.97 -15.03
N ASP A 1223 -29.47 58.44 -15.99
CA ASP A 1223 -29.38 59.82 -16.48
C ASP A 1223 -29.65 60.84 -15.35
N GLY A 1224 -30.55 60.51 -14.41
CA GLY A 1224 -30.81 61.29 -13.20
C GLY A 1224 -29.64 61.30 -12.22
N ALA A 1225 -28.99 60.14 -12.01
CA ALA A 1225 -27.78 60.02 -11.20
C ALA A 1225 -26.63 60.85 -11.77
N ILE A 1226 -26.44 60.85 -13.09
CA ILE A 1226 -25.44 61.69 -13.77
C ILE A 1226 -25.74 63.19 -13.52
N GLU A 1227 -27.01 63.61 -13.57
CA GLU A 1227 -27.40 64.98 -13.27
C GLU A 1227 -27.15 65.36 -11.80
N ASP A 1228 -27.45 64.45 -10.86
CA ASP A 1228 -27.22 64.64 -9.43
C ASP A 1228 -25.72 64.73 -9.10
N TRP A 1229 -24.89 63.86 -9.69
CA TRP A 1229 -23.43 63.91 -9.57
C TRP A 1229 -22.87 65.20 -10.17
N SER A 1230 -23.29 65.59 -11.38
CA SER A 1230 -22.82 66.82 -12.04
C SER A 1230 -23.16 68.10 -11.24
N ALA A 1231 -24.18 68.02 -10.39
CA ALA A 1231 -24.60 69.09 -9.49
C ALA A 1231 -24.00 68.99 -8.08
N GLY A 1232 -23.16 67.98 -7.82
CA GLY A 1232 -22.51 67.72 -6.53
C GLY A 1232 -23.46 67.26 -5.43
N ARG A 1233 -24.57 66.59 -5.77
CA ARG A 1233 -25.55 66.04 -4.82
C ARG A 1233 -25.21 64.63 -4.34
N ILE A 1234 -24.45 63.88 -5.13
CA ILE A 1234 -23.90 62.56 -4.82
C ILE A 1234 -22.42 62.53 -5.22
N ASP A 1235 -21.65 61.63 -4.62
CA ASP A 1235 -20.23 61.42 -4.97
C ASP A 1235 -20.08 60.52 -6.22
N ARG A 1236 -18.82 60.30 -6.61
CA ARG A 1236 -18.49 59.54 -7.82
C ARG A 1236 -18.79 58.04 -7.66
N GLU A 1237 -18.52 57.50 -6.48
CA GLU A 1237 -18.74 56.10 -6.12
C GLU A 1237 -20.24 55.73 -6.19
N THR A 1238 -21.12 56.58 -5.66
CA THR A 1238 -22.58 56.44 -5.77
C THR A 1238 -23.04 56.42 -7.24
N LEU A 1239 -22.43 57.24 -8.09
CA LEU A 1239 -22.76 57.27 -9.52
C LEU A 1239 -22.29 56.00 -10.22
N ASP A 1240 -21.06 55.55 -9.93
CA ASP A 1240 -20.49 54.35 -10.53
C ASP A 1240 -21.29 53.10 -10.12
N ALA A 1241 -21.74 53.03 -8.87
CA ALA A 1241 -22.66 51.99 -8.40
C ALA A 1241 -24.02 52.02 -9.11
N ALA A 1242 -24.61 53.21 -9.34
CA ALA A 1242 -25.87 53.32 -10.09
C ALA A 1242 -25.73 52.88 -11.57
N VAL A 1243 -24.55 53.10 -12.17
CA VAL A 1243 -24.23 52.65 -13.53
C VAL A 1243 -24.04 51.14 -13.56
N LEU A 1244 -23.30 50.60 -12.59
CA LEU A 1244 -23.01 49.17 -12.46
C LEU A 1244 -24.30 48.36 -12.23
N ALA A 1245 -25.19 48.85 -11.35
CA ALA A 1245 -26.51 48.25 -11.11
C ALA A 1245 -27.36 48.15 -12.39
N TRP A 1246 -27.32 49.18 -13.22
CA TRP A 1246 -28.04 49.20 -14.49
C TRP A 1246 -27.39 48.30 -15.55
N GLU A 1247 -26.07 48.30 -15.64
CA GLU A 1247 -25.31 47.54 -16.63
C GLU A 1247 -25.39 46.03 -16.40
N ARG A 1248 -25.34 45.59 -15.13
CA ARG A 1248 -25.41 44.18 -14.74
C ARG A 1248 -26.83 43.67 -14.48
N GLU A 1249 -27.85 44.50 -14.70
CA GLU A 1249 -29.24 44.23 -14.29
C GLU A 1249 -29.35 43.75 -12.83
N HIS A 1250 -28.48 44.26 -11.96
CA HIS A 1250 -28.40 43.83 -10.56
C HIS A 1250 -29.51 44.48 -9.72
N ARG A 1251 -30.11 43.70 -8.82
CA ARG A 1251 -31.25 44.14 -8.02
C ARG A 1251 -30.76 44.89 -6.77
N VAL A 1252 -31.16 46.15 -6.62
CA VAL A 1252 -30.66 47.05 -5.53
C VAL A 1252 -31.61 47.13 -4.32
N ILE A 1253 -32.68 46.34 -4.32
CA ILE A 1253 -33.64 46.22 -3.22
C ILE A 1253 -33.92 44.73 -2.98
N ALA A 1254 -33.65 44.24 -1.76
CA ALA A 1254 -34.10 42.91 -1.34
C ALA A 1254 -35.66 42.85 -1.31
N PRO A 1255 -36.30 41.74 -1.72
CA PRO A 1255 -37.76 41.65 -1.85
C PRO A 1255 -38.59 41.98 -0.60
#